data_AF-A0A067TC47-F1
#
_entry.id   AF-A0A067TC47-F1
#
_cell.length_a   1.000
_cell.length_b   1.000
_cell.length_c   1.000
_cell.angle_alpha   90.00
_cell.angle_beta   90.00
_cell.angle_gamma   90.00
#
_symmetry.space_group_name_H-M   'P 1'
#
loop_
_entity.id
_entity.type
_entity.pdbx_description
1 polymer ?
#
loop_
_entity_poly.entity_id
_entity_poly.type
_entity_poly.pdbx_seq_one_letter_code
_entity_poly.pdbx_strand_id
1 'polypeptide(L)'
;MRSNPILHTKSIAIQMQTLIIEPFRKYDAPHHTATVIIDGLDECEGHESQKLLLTIIHEALAVHGLSLRFLVASRPEAHIRDVFDRTPFYTTTRRILLDESFQPNRDIEMFLRDGLKAIYERNPQLMAEVTRPWPAECVIDLLVQKASGQFIYAATVLKFVGDEFYHPTTQLDIVLEPAPSQATPFSDLDRLYFQILATYPHPRVLVRVLGFILALHCPQPPSVIEDLLSMKEGEVSLVLRGLHSLIRFPDLETTNSQGRDSSDPGEEYGLRVLHASFHDYLTDEGRSGPNYIALEEYRAEVTTHTFALLTKCISHHKRLNVRQPRHPQTWWYLKSHLSQHFWTSSEAIRNQTTQNLLDYEKEFWANRPLSDINFDALHCAMTVLVHMSHTERKWSKARHSPFYLTHGADKTLKQTKSYAMDPDKVVDDELLSILSRYRAILDVCYKFALSESRDLIDLIESVPGLLVVPHGSCLDISEVPYLFGIDAGHLAGLLQSSKRFLNLHNDGVSLNPHFIDYLCDQGRSGKHYRDPKPLHLTICQRNLSITFETRITFAKVPSLHSWDNSDDSGIGHHFFVTDIVQSDDTTYIENAIWPFVKYLNTVTFYRPTLYGPRSHSRSTWSYILHVLRWVQRQQKTIRLLRTHQTLEKELDRVIDRIYGQILSVERSPSGGVVSLRPQLLS
;
A
#
# COMPACT_ATOMS: atom_id res chain seq x y z
N MET A 1 -1.35 -53.05 30.12
CA MET A 1 -2.66 -53.45 29.56
C MET A 1 -3.11 -54.84 29.97
N ARG A 2 -2.31 -55.92 29.81
CA ARG A 2 -2.73 -57.28 30.22
C ARG A 2 -3.15 -57.39 31.70
N SER A 3 -2.49 -56.65 32.59
CA SER A 3 -2.80 -56.63 34.04
C SER A 3 -3.94 -55.68 34.44
N ASN A 4 -4.38 -54.80 33.55
CA ASN A 4 -5.48 -53.86 33.80
C ASN A 4 -6.26 -53.60 32.49
N PRO A 5 -7.24 -54.47 32.16
CA PRO A 5 -7.94 -54.43 30.89
C PRO A 5 -8.87 -53.21 30.75
N ILE A 6 -9.33 -52.59 31.84
CA ILE A 6 -10.18 -51.39 31.81
C ILE A 6 -9.41 -50.09 31.59
N LEU A 7 -8.08 -50.14 31.42
CA LEU A 7 -7.26 -48.93 31.30
C LEU A 7 -7.62 -48.08 30.07
N HIS A 8 -8.07 -48.70 28.99
CA HIS A 8 -8.51 -48.02 27.75
C HIS A 8 -9.79 -47.19 27.92
N THR A 9 -10.57 -47.41 28.99
CA THR A 9 -11.78 -46.62 29.30
C THR A 9 -11.53 -45.52 30.33
N LYS A 10 -10.30 -45.39 30.84
CA LYS A 10 -9.92 -44.33 31.80
C LYS A 10 -9.71 -43.00 31.06
N SER A 11 -9.65 -41.91 31.82
CA SER A 11 -9.33 -40.60 31.23
C SER A 11 -7.97 -40.65 30.53
N ILE A 12 -7.83 -39.85 29.47
CA ILE A 12 -6.60 -39.83 28.67
C ILE A 12 -5.36 -39.44 29.49
N ALA A 13 -5.53 -38.63 30.55
CA ALA A 13 -4.48 -38.32 31.52
C ALA A 13 -4.01 -39.57 32.28
N ILE A 14 -4.93 -40.42 32.76
CA ILE A 14 -4.58 -41.69 33.43
C ILE A 14 -3.91 -42.64 32.44
N GLN A 15 -4.40 -42.69 31.20
CA GLN A 15 -3.79 -43.51 30.15
C GLN A 15 -2.36 -43.04 29.87
N MET A 16 -2.13 -41.74 29.68
CA MET A 16 -0.79 -41.18 29.48
C MET A 16 0.14 -41.51 30.63
N GLN A 17 -0.31 -41.27 31.86
CA GLN A 17 0.48 -41.50 33.06
C GLN A 17 0.93 -42.97 33.15
N THR A 18 -0.02 -43.90 32.96
CA THR A 18 0.21 -45.33 33.17
C THR A 18 0.91 -46.00 31.99
N LEU A 19 0.62 -45.57 30.76
CA LEU A 19 1.10 -46.21 29.53
C LEU A 19 2.36 -45.58 28.95
N ILE A 20 2.61 -44.30 29.22
CA ILE A 20 3.74 -43.56 28.65
C ILE A 20 4.65 -43.05 29.77
N ILE A 21 4.19 -42.16 30.65
CA ILE A 21 5.06 -41.48 31.61
C ILE A 21 5.76 -42.46 32.57
N GLU A 22 5.01 -43.36 33.21
CA GLU A 22 5.58 -44.32 34.17
C GLU A 22 6.54 -45.33 33.52
N PRO A 23 6.21 -45.95 32.37
CA PRO A 23 7.18 -46.80 31.67
C PRO A 23 8.46 -46.08 31.29
N PHE A 24 8.38 -44.86 30.75
CA PHE A 24 9.56 -44.09 30.35
C PHE A 24 10.41 -43.62 31.55
N ARG A 25 9.79 -43.39 32.72
CA ARG A 25 10.52 -43.10 33.97
C ARG A 25 11.27 -44.30 34.55
N LYS A 26 10.78 -45.51 34.30
CA LYS A 26 11.42 -46.76 34.76
C LYS A 26 12.53 -47.24 33.82
N TYR A 27 12.64 -46.61 32.66
CA TYR A 27 13.67 -46.91 31.69
C TYR A 27 14.87 -45.99 31.94
N ASP A 28 16.03 -46.56 32.30
CA ASP A 28 17.27 -45.78 32.37
C ASP A 28 17.53 -45.14 30.99
N ALA A 29 17.69 -43.82 30.98
CA ALA A 29 17.60 -43.02 29.75
C ALA A 29 18.50 -43.59 28.64
N PRO A 30 17.96 -43.90 27.44
CA PRO A 30 18.78 -44.33 26.32
C PRO A 30 19.76 -43.21 25.93
N HIS A 31 20.92 -43.56 25.37
CA HIS A 31 21.88 -42.61 24.80
C HIS A 31 21.29 -41.73 23.65
N HIS A 32 20.03 -41.96 23.24
CA HIS A 32 19.34 -41.21 22.19
C HIS A 32 17.95 -40.76 22.66
N THR A 33 17.54 -39.55 22.26
CA THR A 33 16.17 -39.05 22.41
C THR A 33 15.26 -39.73 21.38
N ALA A 34 14.19 -40.40 21.81
CA ALA A 34 13.23 -41.01 20.89
C ALA A 34 12.32 -39.95 20.27
N THR A 35 12.02 -40.06 18.98
CA THR A 35 11.14 -39.12 18.26
C THR A 35 9.79 -39.78 17.98
N VAL A 36 8.72 -39.11 18.39
CA VAL A 36 7.33 -39.48 18.11
C VAL A 36 6.81 -38.54 17.02
N ILE A 37 6.28 -39.11 15.94
CA ILE A 37 5.69 -38.34 14.84
C ILE A 37 4.17 -38.49 14.95
N ILE A 38 3.48 -37.35 15.02
CA ILE A 38 2.03 -37.25 14.96
C ILE A 38 1.69 -36.66 13.61
N ASP A 39 1.13 -37.47 12.71
CA ASP A 39 0.73 -37.06 11.37
C ASP A 39 -0.79 -36.87 11.33
N GLY A 40 -1.24 -35.66 10.96
CA GLY A 40 -2.67 -35.32 10.88
C GLY A 40 -3.37 -35.10 12.22
N LEU A 41 -2.83 -34.26 13.12
CA LEU A 41 -3.51 -33.95 14.40
C LEU A 41 -4.93 -33.39 14.20
N ASP A 42 -5.14 -32.60 13.15
CA ASP A 42 -6.42 -31.99 12.79
C ASP A 42 -7.49 -33.01 12.34
N GLU A 43 -7.08 -34.21 11.92
CA GLU A 43 -7.98 -35.29 11.52
C GLU A 43 -8.53 -36.07 12.74
N CYS A 44 -8.01 -35.83 13.94
CA CYS A 44 -8.51 -36.45 15.16
C CYS A 44 -9.90 -35.92 15.54
N GLU A 45 -10.80 -36.78 16.00
CA GLU A 45 -12.15 -36.35 16.34
C GLU A 45 -12.19 -35.45 17.60
N GLY A 46 -12.76 -34.24 17.44
CA GLY A 46 -13.07 -33.31 18.52
C GLY A 46 -11.96 -32.30 18.85
N HIS A 47 -12.30 -31.01 18.76
CA HIS A 47 -11.36 -29.90 19.02
C HIS A 47 -10.76 -29.96 20.43
N GLU A 48 -11.56 -30.29 21.45
CA GLU A 48 -11.07 -30.39 22.82
C GLU A 48 -10.14 -31.59 23.03
N SER A 49 -10.38 -32.70 22.33
CA SER A 49 -9.49 -33.87 22.35
C SER A 49 -8.12 -33.54 21.76
N GLN A 50 -8.08 -32.78 20.65
CA GLN A 50 -6.84 -32.33 20.02
C GLN A 50 -6.04 -31.39 20.93
N LYS A 51 -6.71 -30.40 21.56
CA LYS A 51 -6.07 -29.51 22.55
C LYS A 51 -5.54 -30.28 23.76
N LEU A 52 -6.32 -31.25 24.24
CA LEU A 52 -5.96 -32.10 25.37
C LEU A 52 -4.72 -32.94 25.05
N LEU A 53 -4.63 -33.53 23.85
CA LEU A 53 -3.45 -34.26 23.41
C LEU A 53 -2.20 -33.38 23.43
N LEU A 54 -2.28 -32.15 22.89
CA LEU A 54 -1.17 -31.20 22.96
C LEU A 54 -0.77 -30.92 24.42
N THR A 55 -1.74 -30.61 25.28
CA THR A 55 -1.51 -30.34 26.71
C THR A 55 -0.76 -31.49 27.39
N ILE A 56 -1.17 -32.73 27.09
CA ILE A 56 -0.54 -33.94 27.61
C ILE A 56 0.90 -34.11 27.12
N ILE A 57 1.17 -33.82 25.84
CA ILE A 57 2.53 -33.83 25.29
C ILE A 57 3.40 -32.83 26.06
N HIS A 58 2.88 -31.63 26.33
CA HIS A 58 3.60 -30.63 27.10
C HIS A 58 3.90 -31.10 28.53
N GLU A 59 2.91 -31.66 29.23
CA GLU A 59 3.12 -32.21 30.58
C GLU A 59 4.21 -33.28 30.60
N ALA A 60 4.20 -34.20 29.63
CA ALA A 60 5.19 -35.26 29.52
C ALA A 60 6.62 -34.73 29.32
N LEU A 61 6.79 -33.69 28.51
CA LEU A 61 8.11 -33.11 28.23
C LEU A 61 8.59 -32.17 29.34
N ALA A 62 7.75 -31.23 29.76
CA ALA A 62 8.15 -30.13 30.64
C ALA A 62 8.03 -30.47 32.12
N VAL A 63 7.00 -31.21 32.53
CA VAL A 63 6.75 -31.55 33.94
C VAL A 63 7.44 -32.86 34.30
N HIS A 64 7.35 -33.86 33.42
CA HIS A 64 7.90 -35.19 33.70
C HIS A 64 9.33 -35.41 33.19
N GLY A 65 9.86 -34.50 32.35
CA GLY A 65 11.25 -34.52 31.88
C GLY A 65 11.58 -35.71 30.99
N LEU A 66 10.58 -36.28 30.29
CA LEU A 66 10.81 -37.45 29.44
C LEU A 66 11.75 -37.09 28.28
N SER A 67 12.70 -37.97 27.97
CA SER A 67 13.62 -37.84 26.83
C SER A 67 12.95 -38.19 25.49
N LEU A 68 11.86 -37.48 25.18
CA LEU A 68 11.09 -37.59 23.95
C LEU A 68 11.19 -36.31 23.13
N ARG A 69 11.08 -36.46 21.81
CA ARG A 69 10.89 -35.36 20.86
C ARG A 69 9.60 -35.61 20.10
N PHE A 70 8.78 -34.59 19.91
CA PHE A 70 7.57 -34.69 19.12
C PHE A 70 7.71 -33.88 17.84
N LEU A 71 7.35 -34.49 16.72
CA LEU A 71 7.10 -33.81 15.44
C LEU A 71 5.60 -33.92 15.17
N VAL A 72 4.90 -32.78 15.12
CA VAL A 72 3.46 -32.74 14.87
C VAL A 72 3.25 -32.11 13.50
N ALA A 73 2.68 -32.88 12.58
CA ALA A 73 2.17 -32.41 11.30
C ALA A 73 0.65 -32.22 11.41
N SER A 74 0.18 -31.04 11.04
CA SER A 74 -1.24 -30.70 11.12
C SER A 74 -1.57 -29.48 10.26
N ARG A 75 -2.81 -29.39 9.79
CA ARG A 75 -3.37 -28.15 9.24
C ARG A 75 -3.42 -27.06 10.31
N PRO A 76 -3.32 -25.78 9.93
CA PRO A 76 -3.32 -24.66 10.86
C PRO A 76 -4.75 -24.31 11.33
N GLU A 77 -5.50 -25.30 11.83
CA GLU A 77 -6.84 -25.11 12.39
C GLU A 77 -6.79 -24.15 13.58
N ALA A 78 -7.80 -23.29 13.71
CA ALA A 78 -7.74 -22.16 14.63
C ALA A 78 -7.49 -22.58 16.10
N HIS A 79 -8.13 -23.65 16.56
CA HIS A 79 -7.96 -24.14 17.92
C HIS A 79 -6.59 -24.81 18.16
N ILE A 80 -5.94 -25.34 17.12
CA ILE A 80 -4.58 -25.88 17.19
C ILE A 80 -3.58 -24.72 17.26
N ARG A 81 -3.74 -23.72 16.38
CA ARG A 81 -2.94 -22.49 16.40
C ARG A 81 -3.01 -21.80 17.75
N ASP A 82 -4.22 -21.64 18.30
CA ASP A 82 -4.45 -21.01 19.61
C ASP A 82 -3.64 -21.66 20.74
N VAL A 83 -3.39 -22.97 20.68
CA VAL A 83 -2.56 -23.68 21.67
C VAL A 83 -1.08 -23.40 21.45
N PHE A 84 -0.60 -23.49 20.21
CA PHE A 84 0.81 -23.25 19.90
C PHE A 84 1.20 -21.78 20.13
N ASP A 85 0.30 -20.83 19.85
CA ASP A 85 0.53 -19.39 19.96
C ASP A 85 0.56 -18.88 21.40
N ARG A 86 0.31 -19.76 22.38
CA ARG A 86 0.39 -19.45 23.80
C ARG A 86 1.64 -20.05 24.44
N THR A 87 2.16 -19.36 25.47
CA THR A 87 3.15 -19.94 26.38
C THR A 87 2.50 -21.15 27.08
N PRO A 88 3.20 -22.29 27.20
CA PRO A 88 4.63 -22.49 26.93
C PRO A 88 4.97 -22.97 25.50
N PHE A 89 4.00 -23.39 24.69
CA PHE A 89 4.27 -23.93 23.35
C PHE A 89 4.99 -22.93 22.45
N TYR A 90 4.60 -21.65 22.49
CA TYR A 90 5.20 -20.60 21.66
C TYR A 90 6.72 -20.52 21.84
N THR A 91 7.21 -20.73 23.06
CA THR A 91 8.64 -20.65 23.41
C THR A 91 9.37 -21.99 23.33
N THR A 92 8.65 -23.10 23.37
CA THR A 92 9.24 -24.46 23.48
C THR A 92 9.19 -25.26 22.18
N THR A 93 8.47 -24.76 21.18
CA THR A 93 8.30 -25.43 19.88
C THR A 93 8.94 -24.65 18.75
N ARG A 94 9.45 -25.36 17.74
CA ARG A 94 9.88 -24.78 16.48
C ARG A 94 8.79 -25.06 15.45
N ARG A 95 8.22 -24.00 14.89
CA ARG A 95 7.25 -24.10 13.80
C ARG A 95 7.98 -24.17 12.46
N ILE A 96 7.52 -25.07 11.60
CA ILE A 96 7.96 -25.16 10.21
C ILE A 96 6.70 -25.00 9.38
N LEU A 97 6.59 -23.85 8.70
CA LEU A 97 5.51 -23.59 7.76
C LEU A 97 5.90 -24.21 6.42
N LEU A 98 5.05 -25.10 5.90
CA LEU A 98 5.22 -25.68 4.56
C LEU A 98 4.58 -24.72 3.55
N ASP A 99 5.31 -23.68 3.18
CA ASP A 99 4.89 -22.64 2.25
C ASP A 99 5.69 -22.67 0.93
N GLU A 100 5.58 -21.62 0.14
CA GLU A 100 6.27 -21.49 -1.15
C GLU A 100 7.81 -21.52 -1.05
N SER A 101 8.40 -21.33 0.14
CA SER A 101 9.85 -21.39 0.34
C SER A 101 10.44 -22.76 0.02
N PHE A 102 9.63 -23.82 0.08
CA PHE A 102 10.03 -25.18 -0.29
C PHE A 102 9.90 -25.47 -1.79
N GLN A 103 9.55 -24.47 -2.62
CA GLN A 103 9.38 -24.60 -4.07
C GLN A 103 8.42 -25.73 -4.48
N PRO A 104 7.21 -25.83 -3.89
CA PRO A 104 6.30 -26.95 -4.15
C PRO A 104 5.92 -27.09 -5.63
N ASN A 105 5.87 -25.97 -6.37
CA ASN A 105 5.59 -25.98 -7.81
C ASN A 105 6.60 -26.81 -8.61
N ARG A 106 7.88 -26.80 -8.21
CA ARG A 106 8.93 -27.57 -8.88
C ARG A 106 8.74 -29.08 -8.65
N ASP A 107 8.40 -29.46 -7.42
CA ASP A 107 8.17 -30.87 -7.11
C ASP A 107 6.85 -31.38 -7.73
N ILE A 108 5.83 -30.53 -7.80
CA ILE A 108 4.58 -30.83 -8.52
C ILE A 108 4.82 -30.98 -10.02
N GLU A 109 5.64 -30.12 -10.62
CA GLU A 109 6.02 -30.24 -12.03
C GLU A 109 6.66 -31.60 -12.30
N MET A 110 7.62 -32.01 -11.47
CA MET A 110 8.27 -33.31 -11.55
C MET A 110 7.26 -34.46 -11.40
N PHE A 111 6.38 -34.37 -10.39
CA PHE A 111 5.34 -35.37 -10.14
C PHE A 111 4.36 -35.52 -11.30
N LEU A 112 3.90 -34.41 -11.89
CA LEU A 112 3.02 -34.40 -13.05
C LEU A 112 3.71 -34.99 -14.28
N ARG A 113 4.97 -34.61 -14.54
CA ARG A 113 5.77 -35.15 -15.67
C ARG A 113 5.89 -36.67 -15.58
N ASP A 114 6.29 -37.18 -14.43
CA ASP A 114 6.48 -38.62 -14.23
C ASP A 114 5.15 -39.38 -14.31
N GLY A 115 4.08 -38.83 -13.71
CA GLY A 115 2.75 -39.42 -13.74
C GLY A 115 2.15 -39.49 -15.15
N LEU A 116 2.20 -38.39 -15.90
CA LEU A 116 1.68 -38.33 -17.28
C LEU A 116 2.49 -39.21 -18.22
N LYS A 117 3.82 -39.28 -18.03
CA LYS A 117 4.67 -40.22 -18.75
C LYS A 117 4.27 -41.66 -18.48
N ALA A 118 4.02 -42.02 -17.22
CA ALA A 118 3.57 -43.36 -16.85
C ALA A 118 2.20 -43.71 -17.47
N ILE A 119 1.27 -42.76 -17.50
CA ILE A 119 -0.04 -42.92 -18.17
C ILE A 119 0.14 -43.14 -19.67
N TYR A 120 1.02 -42.38 -20.33
CA TYR A 120 1.33 -42.57 -21.74
C TYR A 120 1.89 -43.97 -22.01
N GLU A 121 2.87 -44.41 -21.21
CA GLU A 121 3.57 -45.68 -21.38
C GLU A 121 2.67 -46.90 -21.07
N ARG A 122 1.72 -46.77 -20.13
CA ARG A 122 0.75 -47.83 -19.80
C ARG A 122 -0.33 -48.01 -20.87
N ASN A 123 -0.56 -47.02 -21.73
CA ASN A 123 -1.65 -47.01 -22.72
C ASN A 123 -1.14 -47.00 -24.18
N PRO A 124 -0.30 -47.98 -24.60
CA PRO A 124 0.38 -47.92 -25.90
C PRO A 124 -0.59 -47.98 -27.10
N GLN A 125 -1.77 -48.59 -26.95
CA GLN A 125 -2.76 -48.67 -28.03
C GLN A 125 -3.53 -47.36 -28.21
N LEU A 126 -3.92 -46.71 -27.11
CA LEU A 126 -4.63 -45.43 -27.14
C LEU A 126 -3.70 -44.28 -27.52
N MET A 127 -2.43 -44.36 -27.13
CA MET A 127 -1.43 -43.31 -27.36
C MET A 127 -0.63 -43.47 -28.65
N ALA A 128 -0.95 -44.47 -29.49
CA ALA A 128 -0.18 -44.80 -30.69
C ALA A 128 -0.10 -43.64 -31.71
N GLU A 129 -1.17 -42.85 -31.82
CA GLU A 129 -1.27 -41.70 -32.74
C GLU A 129 -0.90 -40.36 -32.08
N VAL A 130 -0.55 -40.39 -30.79
CA VAL A 130 -0.24 -39.18 -30.01
C VAL A 130 1.26 -38.89 -30.07
N THR A 131 1.63 -37.79 -30.72
CA THR A 131 3.02 -37.33 -30.87
C THR A 131 3.62 -36.89 -29.53
N ARG A 132 4.87 -37.29 -29.26
CA ARG A 132 5.64 -36.83 -28.09
C ARG A 132 6.30 -35.45 -28.34
N PRO A 133 6.52 -34.63 -27.30
CA PRO A 133 6.15 -34.85 -25.90
C PRO A 133 4.64 -34.75 -25.66
N TRP A 134 4.10 -35.62 -24.80
CA TRP A 134 2.71 -35.55 -24.35
C TRP A 134 2.66 -35.45 -22.82
N PRO A 135 1.92 -34.46 -22.27
CA PRO A 135 1.35 -33.32 -22.99
C PRO A 135 2.42 -32.29 -23.39
N ALA A 136 2.02 -31.23 -24.10
CA ALA A 136 2.91 -30.12 -24.41
C ALA A 136 3.39 -29.40 -23.14
N GLU A 137 4.57 -28.79 -23.19
CA GLU A 137 5.19 -28.12 -22.03
C GLU A 137 4.31 -27.03 -21.41
N CYS A 138 3.64 -26.22 -22.24
CA CYS A 138 2.72 -25.19 -21.76
C CYS A 138 1.52 -25.75 -20.97
N VAL A 139 1.12 -27.00 -21.23
CA VAL A 139 0.05 -27.67 -20.49
C VAL A 139 0.55 -28.06 -19.09
N ILE A 140 1.80 -28.51 -18.98
CA ILE A 140 2.42 -28.84 -17.70
C ILE A 140 2.54 -27.57 -16.86
N ASP A 141 3.04 -26.47 -17.43
CA ASP A 141 3.13 -25.17 -16.77
C ASP A 141 1.76 -24.71 -16.24
N LEU A 142 0.71 -24.87 -17.05
CA LEU A 142 -0.67 -24.53 -16.67
C LEU A 142 -1.18 -25.42 -15.52
N LEU A 143 -0.91 -26.73 -15.55
CA LEU A 143 -1.30 -27.64 -14.48
C LEU A 143 -0.57 -27.34 -13.17
N VAL A 144 0.72 -26.99 -13.25
CA VAL A 144 1.51 -26.55 -12.09
C VAL A 144 0.94 -25.25 -11.52
N GLN A 145 0.60 -24.29 -12.39
CA GLN A 145 -0.04 -23.04 -11.98
C GLN A 145 -1.40 -23.31 -11.29
N LYS A 146 -2.26 -24.15 -11.90
CA LYS A 146 -3.56 -24.53 -11.32
C LYS A 146 -3.41 -25.30 -9.99
N ALA A 147 -2.34 -26.07 -9.83
CA ALA A 147 -2.05 -26.77 -8.59
C ALA A 147 -1.75 -25.83 -7.43
N SER A 148 -1.16 -24.65 -7.70
CA SER A 148 -0.86 -23.63 -6.67
C SER A 148 -0.16 -24.22 -5.44
N GLY A 149 0.87 -25.03 -5.65
CA GLY A 149 1.60 -25.70 -4.57
C GLY A 149 0.89 -26.91 -3.91
N GLN A 150 -0.29 -27.33 -4.39
CA GLN A 150 -1.06 -28.44 -3.81
C GLN A 150 -0.92 -29.75 -4.59
N PHE A 151 -0.25 -30.73 -3.99
CA PHE A 151 -0.14 -32.08 -4.55
C PHE A 151 -1.48 -32.79 -4.74
N ILE A 152 -2.49 -32.49 -3.92
CA ILE A 152 -3.82 -33.12 -4.06
C ILE A 152 -4.46 -32.79 -5.41
N TYR A 153 -4.26 -31.56 -5.93
CA TYR A 153 -4.73 -31.20 -7.26
C TYR A 153 -4.03 -32.05 -8.33
N ALA A 154 -2.70 -32.10 -8.30
CA ALA A 154 -1.90 -32.85 -9.26
C ALA A 154 -2.24 -34.35 -9.24
N ALA A 155 -2.39 -34.94 -8.04
CA ALA A 155 -2.79 -36.33 -7.86
C ALA A 155 -4.20 -36.60 -8.42
N THR A 156 -5.13 -35.67 -8.22
CA THR A 156 -6.50 -35.77 -8.76
C THR A 156 -6.49 -35.73 -10.29
N VAL A 157 -5.71 -34.82 -10.88
CA VAL A 157 -5.54 -34.76 -12.34
C VAL A 157 -4.97 -36.08 -12.89
N LEU A 158 -3.89 -36.59 -12.30
CA LEU A 158 -3.29 -37.86 -12.74
C LEU A 158 -4.25 -39.04 -12.60
N LYS A 159 -4.99 -39.11 -11.50
CA LYS A 159 -5.99 -40.17 -11.26
C LYS A 159 -7.08 -40.14 -12.32
N PHE A 160 -7.60 -38.96 -12.66
CA PHE A 160 -8.67 -38.78 -13.64
C PHE A 160 -8.20 -39.05 -15.08
N VAL A 161 -7.04 -38.50 -15.46
CA VAL A 161 -6.45 -38.69 -16.79
C VAL A 161 -6.02 -40.13 -17.02
N GLY A 162 -5.59 -40.82 -15.96
CA GLY A 162 -5.15 -42.21 -15.98
C GLY A 162 -6.24 -43.25 -15.74
N ASP A 163 -7.53 -42.87 -15.77
CA ASP A 163 -8.64 -43.81 -15.57
C ASP A 163 -8.68 -44.89 -16.68
N GLU A 164 -8.91 -46.14 -16.28
CA GLU A 164 -8.77 -47.32 -17.13
C GLU A 164 -9.77 -47.36 -18.30
N PHE A 165 -10.95 -46.74 -18.14
CA PHE A 165 -12.03 -46.84 -19.12
C PHE A 165 -12.17 -45.63 -20.04
N TYR A 166 -11.20 -44.70 -20.02
CA TYR A 166 -11.28 -43.45 -20.77
C TYR A 166 -10.00 -43.13 -21.54
N HIS A 167 -10.12 -42.31 -22.60
CA HIS A 167 -8.97 -41.89 -23.39
C HIS A 167 -8.20 -40.78 -22.67
N PRO A 168 -6.88 -40.95 -22.38
CA PRO A 168 -6.14 -39.98 -21.56
C PRO A 168 -6.07 -38.58 -22.17
N THR A 169 -5.99 -38.44 -23.50
CA THR A 169 -5.99 -37.11 -24.14
C THR A 169 -7.31 -36.38 -23.93
N THR A 170 -8.44 -37.08 -24.11
CA THR A 170 -9.78 -36.50 -23.90
C THR A 170 -10.00 -36.12 -22.44
N GLN A 171 -9.55 -36.96 -21.51
CA GLN A 171 -9.63 -36.64 -20.08
C GLN A 171 -8.75 -35.46 -19.70
N LEU A 172 -7.58 -35.34 -20.30
CA LEU A 172 -6.73 -34.18 -20.12
C LEU A 172 -7.39 -32.90 -20.69
N ASP A 173 -8.02 -32.98 -21.86
CA ASP A 173 -8.75 -31.85 -22.44
C ASP A 173 -9.87 -31.38 -21.50
N ILE A 174 -10.64 -32.31 -20.90
CA ILE A 174 -11.68 -32.01 -19.90
C ILE A 174 -11.10 -31.28 -18.67
N VAL A 175 -9.89 -31.63 -18.21
CA VAL A 175 -9.22 -30.94 -17.09
C VAL A 175 -8.76 -29.52 -17.46
N LEU A 176 -8.46 -29.31 -18.75
CA LEU A 176 -7.99 -28.02 -19.27
C LEU A 176 -9.15 -27.08 -19.63
N GLU A 177 -10.34 -27.62 -19.92
CA GLU A 177 -11.52 -26.83 -20.24
C GLU A 177 -11.95 -25.91 -19.07
N PRO A 178 -12.41 -24.67 -19.37
CA PRO A 178 -12.78 -23.70 -18.33
C PRO A 178 -14.07 -23.99 -17.56
N ALA A 179 -14.88 -24.98 -17.97
CA ALA A 179 -16.15 -25.32 -17.30
C ALA A 179 -16.61 -26.75 -17.64
N PRO A 180 -16.78 -27.67 -16.67
CA PRO A 180 -17.35 -28.98 -16.97
C PRO A 180 -18.88 -28.95 -16.82
N SER A 181 -19.59 -29.28 -17.89
CA SER A 181 -20.96 -29.79 -17.78
C SER A 181 -20.90 -31.32 -17.65
N GLN A 182 -21.34 -31.81 -16.49
CA GLN A 182 -21.52 -33.23 -16.13
C GLN A 182 -20.23 -34.01 -15.77
N ALA A 183 -20.03 -34.20 -14.46
CA ALA A 183 -18.95 -34.91 -13.75
C ALA A 183 -17.59 -34.20 -13.73
N THR A 184 -17.30 -33.51 -12.63
CA THR A 184 -16.02 -32.81 -12.46
C THR A 184 -14.93 -33.77 -11.96
N PRO A 185 -13.71 -33.76 -12.55
CA PRO A 185 -12.54 -34.45 -12.00
C PRO A 185 -12.26 -34.08 -10.54
N PHE A 186 -12.77 -32.93 -10.11
CA PHE A 186 -12.53 -32.33 -8.81
C PHE A 186 -13.59 -32.66 -7.76
N SER A 187 -14.54 -33.57 -7.99
CA SER A 187 -15.63 -33.85 -7.04
C SER A 187 -15.18 -34.12 -5.59
N ASP A 188 -14.08 -34.86 -5.38
CA ASP A 188 -13.49 -35.10 -4.06
C ASP A 188 -12.91 -33.81 -3.44
N LEU A 189 -12.28 -32.96 -4.26
CA LEU A 189 -11.73 -31.65 -3.86
C LEU A 189 -12.85 -30.63 -3.58
N ASP A 190 -13.89 -30.62 -4.40
CA ASP A 190 -15.08 -29.77 -4.27
C ASP A 190 -15.84 -30.14 -2.98
N ARG A 191 -15.93 -31.43 -2.66
CA ARG A 191 -16.47 -31.91 -1.38
C ARG A 191 -15.64 -31.43 -0.20
N LEU A 192 -14.31 -31.45 -0.31
CA LEU A 192 -13.42 -30.93 0.74
C LEU A 192 -13.63 -29.43 0.95
N TYR A 193 -13.67 -28.63 -0.12
CA TYR A 193 -13.95 -27.20 -0.02
C TYR A 193 -15.32 -26.92 0.58
N PHE A 194 -16.35 -27.67 0.16
CA PHE A 194 -17.68 -27.57 0.74
C PHE A 194 -17.67 -27.85 2.25
N GLN A 195 -16.98 -28.91 2.69
CA GLN A 195 -16.87 -29.25 4.12
C GLN A 195 -16.15 -28.15 4.92
N ILE A 196 -15.05 -27.62 4.40
CA ILE A 196 -14.31 -26.53 5.04
C ILE A 196 -15.21 -25.29 5.18
N LEU A 197 -15.90 -24.88 4.12
CA LEU A 197 -16.81 -23.73 4.13
C LEU A 197 -18.02 -23.94 5.08
N ALA A 198 -18.54 -25.17 5.16
CA ALA A 198 -19.65 -25.53 6.03
C ALA A 198 -19.31 -25.45 7.54
N THR A 199 -18.02 -25.32 7.90
CA THR A 199 -17.58 -25.12 9.28
C THR A 199 -18.12 -23.81 9.88
N TYR A 200 -18.37 -22.79 9.05
CA TYR A 200 -18.95 -21.54 9.51
C TYR A 200 -20.50 -21.57 9.42
N PRO A 201 -21.23 -21.28 10.51
CA PRO A 201 -22.69 -21.48 10.56
C PRO A 201 -23.51 -20.47 9.73
N HIS A 202 -22.89 -19.41 9.20
CA HIS A 202 -23.59 -18.37 8.44
C HIS A 202 -23.06 -18.27 7.00
N PRO A 203 -23.42 -19.21 6.10
CA PRO A 203 -22.84 -19.32 4.76
C PRO A 203 -23.04 -18.06 3.92
N ARG A 204 -24.19 -17.38 4.02
CA ARG A 204 -24.44 -16.12 3.29
C ARG A 204 -23.45 -15.01 3.65
N VAL A 205 -23.08 -14.90 4.92
CA VAL A 205 -22.10 -13.89 5.37
C VAL A 205 -20.70 -14.27 4.88
N LEU A 206 -20.37 -15.56 4.94
CA LEU A 206 -19.09 -16.07 4.45
C LEU A 206 -18.92 -15.83 2.95
N VAL A 207 -19.89 -16.24 2.14
CA VAL A 207 -19.88 -16.05 0.68
C VAL A 207 -19.78 -14.56 0.33
N ARG A 208 -20.46 -13.68 1.07
CA ARG A 208 -20.35 -12.23 0.88
C ARG A 208 -18.95 -11.69 1.17
N VAL A 209 -18.32 -12.13 2.27
CA VAL A 209 -16.93 -11.74 2.61
C VAL A 209 -15.95 -12.26 1.55
N LEU A 210 -16.07 -13.52 1.13
CA LEU A 210 -15.27 -14.11 0.06
C LEU A 210 -15.48 -13.39 -1.27
N GLY A 211 -16.72 -13.03 -1.60
CA GLY A 211 -17.06 -12.28 -2.81
C GLY A 211 -16.39 -10.92 -2.85
N PHE A 212 -16.35 -10.21 -1.71
CA PHE A 212 -15.58 -8.96 -1.61
C PHE A 212 -14.07 -9.21 -1.74
N ILE A 213 -13.50 -10.22 -1.09
CA ILE A 213 -12.06 -10.55 -1.26
C ILE A 213 -11.71 -10.76 -2.74
N LEU A 214 -12.56 -11.43 -3.50
CA LEU A 214 -12.36 -11.68 -4.93
C LEU A 214 -12.66 -10.46 -5.84
N ALA A 215 -13.60 -9.61 -5.44
CA ALA A 215 -14.01 -8.46 -6.25
C ALA A 215 -13.07 -7.25 -6.14
N LEU A 216 -12.34 -7.11 -5.03
CA LEU A 216 -11.42 -5.98 -4.81
C LEU A 216 -10.20 -6.08 -5.75
N HIS A 217 -9.77 -4.94 -6.31
CA HIS A 217 -8.64 -4.89 -7.27
C HIS A 217 -7.26 -5.23 -6.68
N CYS A 218 -7.11 -5.19 -5.37
CA CYS A 218 -5.89 -5.58 -4.68
C CYS A 218 -6.23 -6.21 -3.30
N PRO A 219 -5.36 -7.07 -2.75
CA PRO A 219 -5.54 -7.65 -1.43
C PRO A 219 -5.74 -6.55 -0.38
N GLN A 220 -6.74 -6.71 0.49
CA GLN A 220 -7.05 -5.75 1.55
C GLN A 220 -7.05 -6.44 2.93
N PRO A 221 -6.64 -5.74 4.00
CA PRO A 221 -6.70 -6.29 5.34
C PRO A 221 -8.16 -6.48 5.79
N PRO A 222 -8.42 -7.36 6.78
CA PRO A 222 -9.77 -7.61 7.29
C PRO A 222 -10.52 -6.32 7.66
N SER A 223 -9.81 -5.36 8.24
CA SER A 223 -10.33 -4.06 8.69
C SER A 223 -10.96 -3.21 7.58
N VAL A 224 -10.38 -3.23 6.37
CA VAL A 224 -10.94 -2.52 5.22
C VAL A 224 -12.24 -3.18 4.79
N ILE A 225 -12.25 -4.52 4.66
CA ILE A 225 -13.45 -5.27 4.30
C ILE A 225 -14.58 -5.05 5.34
N GLU A 226 -14.23 -4.99 6.62
CA GLU A 226 -15.17 -4.67 7.70
C GLU A 226 -15.78 -3.28 7.52
N ASP A 227 -14.99 -2.26 7.19
CA ASP A 227 -15.51 -0.92 6.92
C ASP A 227 -16.40 -0.89 5.67
N LEU A 228 -16.00 -1.55 4.57
CA LEU A 228 -16.78 -1.60 3.32
C LEU A 228 -18.12 -2.33 3.50
N LEU A 229 -18.14 -3.41 4.28
CA LEU A 229 -19.34 -4.20 4.59
C LEU A 229 -20.12 -3.68 5.81
N SER A 230 -19.63 -2.64 6.48
CA SER A 230 -20.17 -2.11 7.74
C SER A 230 -20.18 -3.11 8.92
N MET A 231 -19.29 -4.11 8.89
CA MET A 231 -19.13 -5.16 9.91
C MET A 231 -18.32 -4.67 11.12
N LYS A 232 -18.49 -5.35 12.27
CA LYS A 232 -17.72 -5.05 13.49
C LYS A 232 -16.27 -5.47 13.37
N GLU A 233 -15.42 -4.77 14.13
CA GLU A 233 -14.00 -5.12 14.16
C GLU A 233 -13.82 -6.53 14.70
N GLY A 234 -13.06 -7.32 13.97
CA GLY A 234 -12.86 -8.74 14.22
C GLY A 234 -13.94 -9.64 13.61
N GLU A 235 -15.04 -9.14 13.05
CA GLU A 235 -16.07 -9.99 12.45
C GLU A 235 -15.57 -10.67 11.17
N VAL A 236 -14.79 -9.99 10.32
CA VAL A 236 -14.22 -10.65 9.13
C VAL A 236 -13.24 -11.74 9.56
N SER A 237 -12.42 -11.46 10.57
CA SER A 237 -11.50 -12.46 11.13
C SER A 237 -12.24 -13.65 11.75
N LEU A 238 -13.39 -13.42 12.38
CA LEU A 238 -14.25 -14.47 12.92
C LEU A 238 -14.86 -15.32 11.81
N VAL A 239 -15.39 -14.70 10.76
CA VAL A 239 -15.99 -15.37 9.59
C VAL A 239 -14.96 -16.28 8.92
N LEU A 240 -13.72 -15.81 8.77
CA LEU A 240 -12.65 -16.51 8.08
C LEU A 240 -11.81 -17.41 9.01
N ARG A 241 -12.15 -17.52 10.30
CA ARG A 241 -11.34 -18.23 11.31
C ARG A 241 -11.07 -19.70 10.95
N GLY A 242 -12.02 -20.37 10.30
CA GLY A 242 -11.86 -21.77 9.86
C GLY A 242 -11.15 -21.92 8.50
N LEU A 243 -10.73 -20.82 7.87
CA LEU A 243 -10.23 -20.80 6.50
C LEU A 243 -8.74 -20.50 6.40
N HIS A 244 -7.97 -20.63 7.48
CA HIS A 244 -6.51 -20.39 7.46
C HIS A 244 -5.75 -21.32 6.50
N SER A 245 -6.33 -22.46 6.12
CA SER A 245 -5.79 -23.38 5.11
C SER A 245 -6.07 -22.92 3.67
N LEU A 246 -7.08 -22.07 3.44
CA LEU A 246 -7.52 -21.61 2.12
C LEU A 246 -7.22 -20.11 1.88
N ILE A 247 -7.06 -19.35 2.97
CA ILE A 247 -6.89 -17.90 2.94
C ILE A 247 -5.64 -17.53 3.74
N ARG A 248 -4.75 -16.79 3.09
CA ARG A 248 -3.62 -16.14 3.74
C ARG A 248 -4.10 -14.90 4.46
N PHE A 249 -3.78 -14.81 5.74
CA PHE A 249 -3.98 -13.61 6.55
C PHE A 249 -2.69 -12.79 6.55
N PRO A 250 -2.78 -11.46 6.71
CA PRO A 250 -1.59 -10.62 6.87
C PRO A 250 -0.84 -11.00 8.16
N ASP A 251 0.48 -11.12 8.07
CA ASP A 251 1.34 -11.48 9.21
C ASP A 251 1.45 -10.30 10.19
N LEU A 252 1.11 -10.52 11.47
CA LEU A 252 1.15 -9.46 12.49
C LEU A 252 2.58 -8.95 12.78
N GLU A 253 3.63 -9.76 12.53
CA GLU A 253 5.02 -9.35 12.79
C GLU A 253 5.56 -8.39 11.71
N THR A 254 5.13 -8.52 10.45
CA THR A 254 5.41 -7.56 9.38
C THR A 254 4.62 -6.26 9.53
N THR A 255 3.45 -6.28 10.19
CA THR A 255 2.67 -5.04 10.47
C THR A 255 3.37 -4.07 11.43
N ASN A 256 4.37 -4.52 12.18
CA ASN A 256 5.18 -3.66 13.07
C ASN A 256 6.48 -3.18 12.41
N SER A 257 6.93 -3.81 11.32
CA SER A 257 8.23 -3.56 10.69
C SER A 257 8.13 -2.87 9.32
N GLN A 258 7.00 -2.99 8.63
CA GLN A 258 6.61 -2.08 7.54
C GLN A 258 5.52 -1.16 8.10
N GLY A 259 5.88 0.11 8.28
CA GLY A 259 5.08 1.10 8.98
C GLY A 259 3.64 1.20 8.46
N ARG A 260 2.71 1.52 9.36
CA ARG A 260 1.25 1.56 9.18
C ARG A 260 0.71 2.36 7.98
N ASP A 261 1.56 3.13 7.30
CA ASP A 261 1.18 4.10 6.28
C ASP A 261 2.05 4.04 5.01
N SER A 262 2.46 2.85 4.54
CA SER A 262 2.82 2.76 3.12
C SER A 262 1.56 3.03 2.30
N SER A 263 1.61 4.03 1.42
CA SER A 263 0.55 4.38 0.45
C SER A 263 0.34 3.31 -0.63
N ASP A 264 0.83 2.11 -0.37
CA ASP A 264 0.75 0.89 -1.13
C ASP A 264 0.98 -0.19 -0.06
N PRO A 265 -0.08 -0.84 0.47
CA PRO A 265 0.07 -1.88 1.47
C PRO A 265 0.88 -3.08 0.94
N GLY A 266 1.28 -3.10 -0.34
CA GLY A 266 1.99 -4.20 -0.93
C GLY A 266 1.11 -5.43 -1.01
N GLU A 267 1.54 -6.42 -1.78
CA GLU A 267 0.76 -7.65 -1.93
C GLU A 267 0.66 -8.41 -0.59
N GLU A 268 1.61 -8.23 0.32
CA GLU A 268 1.75 -8.99 1.58
C GLU A 268 0.75 -8.64 2.70
N TYR A 269 0.03 -7.53 2.58
CA TYR A 269 -0.72 -6.94 3.69
C TYR A 269 -2.24 -7.19 3.65
N GLY A 270 -2.71 -7.98 2.67
CA GLY A 270 -4.13 -8.26 2.49
C GLY A 270 -4.51 -9.73 2.58
N LEU A 271 -5.80 -9.97 2.80
CA LEU A 271 -6.43 -11.30 2.70
C LEU A 271 -6.30 -11.82 1.27
N ARG A 272 -5.82 -13.06 1.12
CA ARG A 272 -5.61 -13.68 -0.20
C ARG A 272 -6.07 -15.12 -0.23
N VAL A 273 -6.73 -15.49 -1.31
CA VAL A 273 -6.99 -16.89 -1.62
C VAL A 273 -5.66 -17.56 -1.98
N LEU A 274 -5.34 -18.65 -1.31
CA LEU A 274 -4.08 -19.37 -1.47
C LEU A 274 -4.06 -20.27 -2.71
N HIS A 275 -5.22 -20.79 -3.14
CA HIS A 275 -5.29 -21.85 -4.14
C HIS A 275 -6.11 -21.43 -5.34
N ALA A 276 -5.53 -21.51 -6.54
CA ALA A 276 -6.26 -21.26 -7.79
C ALA A 276 -7.48 -22.19 -7.94
N SER A 277 -7.34 -23.46 -7.59
CA SER A 277 -8.45 -24.42 -7.64
C SER A 277 -9.61 -24.09 -6.67
N PHE A 278 -9.34 -23.37 -5.58
CA PHE A 278 -10.38 -22.87 -4.67
C PHE A 278 -11.07 -21.63 -5.23
N HIS A 279 -10.31 -20.73 -5.87
CA HIS A 279 -10.90 -19.65 -6.67
C HIS A 279 -11.84 -20.21 -7.75
N ASP A 280 -11.36 -21.17 -8.55
CA ASP A 280 -12.14 -21.80 -9.61
C ASP A 280 -13.40 -22.48 -9.07
N TYR A 281 -13.32 -23.11 -7.89
CA TYR A 281 -14.48 -23.68 -7.20
C TYR A 281 -15.52 -22.59 -6.88
N LEU A 282 -15.10 -21.50 -6.24
CA LEU A 282 -15.99 -20.40 -5.83
C LEU A 282 -16.66 -19.69 -7.01
N THR A 283 -15.99 -19.63 -8.17
CA THR A 283 -16.50 -18.94 -9.37
C THR A 283 -17.22 -19.86 -10.35
N ASP A 284 -17.48 -21.11 -10.00
CA ASP A 284 -18.23 -22.08 -10.81
C ASP A 284 -19.50 -22.53 -10.06
N GLU A 285 -20.66 -22.20 -10.62
CA GLU A 285 -21.98 -22.50 -10.02
C GLU A 285 -22.23 -24.02 -9.91
N GLY A 286 -21.79 -24.79 -10.90
CA GLY A 286 -21.97 -26.24 -10.94
C GLY A 286 -21.13 -26.96 -9.87
N ARG A 287 -19.99 -26.39 -9.48
CA ARG A 287 -19.09 -26.94 -8.46
C ARG A 287 -19.43 -26.49 -7.05
N SER A 288 -19.67 -25.19 -6.85
CA SER A 288 -19.84 -24.60 -5.52
C SER A 288 -21.27 -24.56 -5.02
N GLY A 289 -22.27 -24.67 -5.92
CA GLY A 289 -23.70 -24.68 -5.59
C GLY A 289 -24.07 -23.51 -4.66
N PRO A 290 -24.46 -23.76 -3.39
CA PRO A 290 -24.84 -22.69 -2.45
C PRO A 290 -23.71 -21.73 -2.07
N ASN A 291 -22.44 -22.08 -2.34
CA ASN A 291 -21.28 -21.25 -2.07
C ASN A 291 -20.80 -20.44 -3.29
N TYR A 292 -21.57 -20.46 -4.39
CA TYR A 292 -21.21 -19.80 -5.63
C TYR A 292 -21.10 -18.27 -5.49
N ILE A 293 -20.06 -17.72 -6.09
CA ILE A 293 -19.76 -16.30 -6.14
C ILE A 293 -19.89 -15.83 -7.60
N ALA A 294 -21.02 -15.20 -7.89
CA ALA A 294 -21.20 -14.44 -9.13
C ALA A 294 -20.32 -13.18 -9.08
N LEU A 295 -19.08 -13.28 -9.56
CA LEU A 295 -18.07 -12.23 -9.39
C LEU A 295 -18.51 -10.86 -9.93
N GLU A 296 -19.25 -10.83 -11.03
CA GLU A 296 -19.80 -9.60 -11.60
C GLU A 296 -20.84 -8.92 -10.68
N GLU A 297 -21.65 -9.71 -9.95
CA GLU A 297 -22.59 -9.18 -8.97
C GLU A 297 -21.87 -8.58 -7.76
N TYR A 298 -20.79 -9.21 -7.31
CA TYR A 298 -19.98 -8.68 -6.21
C TYR A 298 -19.17 -7.45 -6.61
N ARG A 299 -18.66 -7.38 -7.85
CA ARG A 299 -18.04 -6.16 -8.39
C ARG A 299 -19.05 -5.01 -8.42
N ALA A 300 -20.26 -5.27 -8.90
CA ALA A 300 -21.37 -4.33 -8.86
C ALA A 300 -21.74 -3.89 -7.43
N GLU A 301 -21.79 -4.85 -6.50
CA GLU A 301 -22.09 -4.60 -5.09
C GLU A 301 -21.02 -3.73 -4.45
N VAL A 302 -19.73 -4.01 -4.70
CA VAL A 302 -18.59 -3.21 -4.22
C VAL A 302 -18.75 -1.77 -4.71
N THR A 303 -18.93 -1.54 -6.01
CA THR A 303 -19.14 -0.18 -6.54
C THR A 303 -20.29 0.52 -5.82
N THR A 304 -21.47 -0.11 -5.79
CA THR A 304 -22.68 0.52 -5.23
C THR A 304 -22.55 0.80 -3.73
N HIS A 305 -22.05 -0.16 -2.94
CA HIS A 305 -21.89 -0.02 -1.49
C HIS A 305 -20.83 1.00 -1.12
N THR A 306 -19.71 1.04 -1.84
CA THR A 306 -18.61 1.95 -1.53
C THR A 306 -18.95 3.40 -1.88
N PHE A 307 -19.63 3.66 -3.00
CA PHE A 307 -20.20 4.98 -3.29
C PHE A 307 -21.28 5.37 -2.28
N ALA A 308 -22.15 4.45 -1.88
CA ALA A 308 -23.16 4.72 -0.85
C ALA A 308 -22.53 5.00 0.52
N LEU A 309 -21.46 4.30 0.90
CA LEU A 309 -20.70 4.55 2.12
C LEU A 309 -20.08 5.96 2.07
N LEU A 310 -19.48 6.32 0.95
CA LEU A 310 -18.86 7.63 0.74
C LEU A 310 -19.89 8.75 0.85
N THR A 311 -21.03 8.66 0.14
CA THR A 311 -22.09 9.68 0.21
C THR A 311 -22.77 9.73 1.58
N LYS A 312 -22.93 8.60 2.28
CA LYS A 312 -23.40 8.57 3.68
C LYS A 312 -22.42 9.24 4.64
N CYS A 313 -21.11 9.04 4.46
CA CYS A 313 -20.09 9.69 5.29
C CYS A 313 -20.07 11.20 5.08
N ILE A 314 -20.34 11.65 3.85
CA ILE A 314 -20.44 13.06 3.50
C ILE A 314 -21.74 13.64 4.09
N SER A 315 -22.92 13.06 3.85
CA SER A 315 -24.21 13.57 4.36
C SER A 315 -24.40 13.51 5.89
N HIS A 316 -23.47 12.94 6.64
CA HIS A 316 -23.73 12.56 8.01
C HIS A 316 -23.96 13.74 8.96
N HIS A 317 -25.04 13.68 9.75
CA HIS A 317 -25.17 14.38 11.04
C HIS A 317 -24.85 13.39 12.15
N LYS A 318 -23.99 13.73 13.12
CA LYS A 318 -23.57 12.86 14.26
C LYS A 318 -24.69 12.09 14.99
N ARG A 319 -25.97 12.44 14.78
CA ARG A 319 -27.15 11.84 15.42
C ARG A 319 -27.64 10.54 14.76
N LEU A 320 -27.14 10.14 13.58
CA LEU A 320 -27.68 9.00 12.81
C LEU A 320 -26.90 7.67 12.93
N ASN A 321 -25.91 7.54 13.84
CA ASN A 321 -25.15 6.30 14.07
C ASN A 321 -24.60 5.62 12.78
N VAL A 322 -24.17 6.41 11.79
CA VAL A 322 -23.51 5.86 10.59
C VAL A 322 -22.09 5.47 10.97
N ARG A 323 -21.74 4.20 10.74
CA ARG A 323 -20.40 3.69 10.98
C ARG A 323 -19.45 4.27 9.93
N GLN A 324 -18.58 5.20 10.34
CA GLN A 324 -17.53 5.72 9.47
C GLN A 324 -16.40 4.70 9.33
N PRO A 325 -15.65 4.72 8.20
CA PRO A 325 -14.39 4.01 8.09
C PRO A 325 -13.48 4.34 9.28
N ARG A 326 -13.06 3.31 10.00
CA ARG A 326 -12.23 3.45 11.20
C ARG A 326 -10.75 3.43 10.87
N HIS A 327 -10.41 2.89 9.71
CA HIS A 327 -9.05 2.59 9.32
C HIS A 327 -8.59 3.51 8.17
N PRO A 328 -7.42 4.19 8.29
CA PRO A 328 -6.86 5.03 7.22
C PRO A 328 -6.73 4.30 5.88
N GLN A 329 -6.45 2.99 5.92
CA GLN A 329 -6.31 2.11 4.76
C GLN A 329 -7.59 2.07 3.92
N THR A 330 -8.77 2.19 4.55
CA THR A 330 -10.05 2.22 3.84
C THR A 330 -10.15 3.47 2.96
N TRP A 331 -9.77 4.63 3.49
CA TRP A 331 -9.76 5.87 2.70
C TRP A 331 -8.75 5.84 1.57
N TRP A 332 -7.59 5.22 1.80
CA TRP A 332 -6.61 4.99 0.74
C TRP A 332 -7.20 4.11 -0.38
N TYR A 333 -7.81 2.98 -0.03
CA TYR A 333 -8.38 2.06 -1.01
C TYR A 333 -9.44 2.76 -1.87
N LEU A 334 -10.35 3.50 -1.23
CA LEU A 334 -11.40 4.26 -1.92
C LEU A 334 -10.80 5.31 -2.87
N LYS A 335 -9.81 6.10 -2.43
CA LYS A 335 -9.14 7.11 -3.27
C LYS A 335 -8.45 6.48 -4.50
N SER A 336 -7.85 5.31 -4.33
CA SER A 336 -7.04 4.66 -5.36
C SER A 336 -7.84 3.81 -6.35
N HIS A 337 -8.92 3.16 -5.91
CA HIS A 337 -9.58 2.10 -6.67
C HIS A 337 -11.05 2.36 -7.00
N LEU A 338 -11.73 3.29 -6.34
CA LEU A 338 -13.17 3.48 -6.52
C LEU A 338 -13.56 3.93 -7.94
N SER A 339 -12.71 4.75 -8.58
CA SER A 339 -12.91 5.14 -9.99
C SER A 339 -12.76 3.96 -10.95
N GLN A 340 -11.90 2.99 -10.62
CA GLN A 340 -11.73 1.78 -11.43
C GLN A 340 -12.97 0.90 -11.32
N HIS A 341 -13.48 0.68 -10.12
CA HIS A 341 -14.75 -0.03 -9.87
C HIS A 341 -15.91 0.58 -10.65
N PHE A 342 -16.01 1.91 -10.68
CA PHE A 342 -17.01 2.62 -11.50
C PHE A 342 -16.88 2.27 -12.99
N TRP A 343 -15.69 2.41 -13.57
CA TRP A 343 -15.47 2.19 -15.00
C TRP A 343 -15.56 0.72 -15.44
N THR A 344 -15.26 -0.22 -14.53
CA THR A 344 -15.44 -1.66 -14.79
C THR A 344 -16.87 -2.15 -14.59
N SER A 345 -17.74 -1.33 -13.99
CA SER A 345 -19.15 -1.70 -13.77
C SER A 345 -19.99 -1.58 -15.05
N SER A 346 -21.15 -2.23 -15.07
CA SER A 346 -22.11 -2.11 -16.18
C SER A 346 -22.64 -0.68 -16.32
N GLU A 347 -23.11 -0.33 -17.52
CA GLU A 347 -23.67 1.00 -17.81
C GLU A 347 -24.82 1.37 -16.87
N ALA A 348 -25.68 0.43 -16.53
CA ALA A 348 -26.78 0.64 -15.58
C ALA A 348 -26.27 1.08 -14.19
N ILE A 349 -25.21 0.44 -13.68
CA ILE A 349 -24.62 0.78 -12.38
C ILE A 349 -23.94 2.14 -12.44
N ARG A 350 -23.23 2.43 -13.53
CA ARG A 350 -22.60 3.76 -13.72
C ARG A 350 -23.65 4.85 -13.71
N ASN A 351 -24.72 4.72 -14.50
CA ASN A 351 -25.79 5.70 -14.58
C ASN A 351 -26.48 5.88 -13.22
N GLN A 352 -26.79 4.80 -12.50
CA GLN A 352 -27.37 4.87 -11.15
C GLN A 352 -26.43 5.56 -10.16
N THR A 353 -25.13 5.27 -10.23
CA THR A 353 -24.12 5.87 -9.35
C THR A 353 -23.98 7.37 -9.64
N THR A 354 -23.93 7.77 -10.90
CA THR A 354 -23.91 9.17 -11.34
C THR A 354 -25.15 9.91 -10.85
N GLN A 355 -26.34 9.32 -11.01
CA GLN A 355 -27.59 9.91 -10.53
C GLN A 355 -27.58 10.08 -8.99
N ASN A 356 -27.14 9.06 -8.24
CA ASN A 356 -27.03 9.15 -6.78
C ASN A 356 -26.06 10.27 -6.32
N LEU A 357 -25.01 10.54 -7.11
CA LEU A 357 -24.08 11.64 -6.84
C LEU A 357 -24.69 13.01 -7.18
N LEU A 358 -25.59 13.09 -8.17
CA LEU A 358 -26.33 14.30 -8.58
C LEU A 358 -27.47 14.65 -7.62
N ASP A 359 -28.21 13.66 -7.13
CA ASP A 359 -29.32 13.82 -6.18
C ASP A 359 -28.85 14.35 -4.82
N TYR A 360 -27.53 14.48 -4.63
CA TYR A 360 -26.91 14.99 -3.43
C TYR A 360 -27.12 16.51 -3.21
N GLU A 361 -28.11 16.92 -2.41
CA GLU A 361 -28.51 18.32 -2.21
C GLU A 361 -27.41 19.28 -1.74
N LYS A 362 -27.29 20.43 -2.45
CA LYS A 362 -26.31 21.49 -2.20
C LYS A 362 -26.65 22.37 -0.99
N GLU A 363 -27.95 22.50 -0.68
CA GLU A 363 -28.49 23.40 0.35
C GLU A 363 -28.23 22.94 1.80
N PHE A 364 -27.76 21.70 1.96
CA PHE A 364 -27.52 21.06 3.25
C PHE A 364 -26.29 21.59 4.02
N TRP A 365 -25.38 22.33 3.35
CA TRP A 365 -24.02 22.57 3.84
C TRP A 365 -23.72 23.99 4.34
N ALA A 366 -24.53 24.98 3.96
CA ALA A 366 -24.27 26.38 4.30
C ALA A 366 -24.37 26.68 5.82
N ASN A 367 -24.99 25.80 6.60
CA ASN A 367 -25.37 26.05 8.00
C ASN A 367 -24.87 24.99 9.01
N ARG A 368 -23.86 24.18 8.67
CA ARG A 368 -23.34 23.13 9.57
C ARG A 368 -22.09 23.56 10.33
N PRO A 369 -21.96 23.18 11.62
CA PRO A 369 -20.71 23.39 12.36
C PRO A 369 -19.58 22.52 11.77
N LEU A 370 -18.35 23.04 11.78
CA LEU A 370 -17.14 22.35 11.29
C LEU A 370 -16.95 20.96 11.90
N SER A 371 -17.40 20.78 13.14
CA SER A 371 -17.31 19.52 13.86
C SER A 371 -18.08 18.37 13.19
N ASP A 372 -19.05 18.70 12.34
CA ASP A 372 -19.98 17.76 11.71
C ASP A 372 -19.64 17.51 10.24
N ILE A 373 -18.60 18.17 9.71
CA ILE A 373 -18.08 17.96 8.37
C ILE A 373 -17.05 16.82 8.40
N ASN A 374 -17.25 15.81 7.54
CA ASN A 374 -16.28 14.75 7.31
C ASN A 374 -15.35 15.13 6.14
N PHE A 375 -14.25 15.80 6.46
CA PHE A 375 -13.26 16.22 5.45
C PHE A 375 -12.60 15.02 4.75
N ASP A 376 -12.31 13.93 5.46
CA ASP A 376 -11.73 12.72 4.85
C ASP A 376 -12.62 12.17 3.74
N ALA A 377 -13.93 12.10 3.99
CA ALA A 377 -14.91 11.68 3.00
C ALA A 377 -15.04 12.66 1.83
N LEU A 378 -15.08 13.97 2.09
CA LEU A 378 -15.15 14.98 1.04
C LEU A 378 -13.89 14.99 0.16
N HIS A 379 -12.70 14.93 0.76
CA HIS A 379 -11.44 14.84 0.03
C HIS A 379 -11.35 13.54 -0.76
N CYS A 380 -11.78 12.42 -0.18
CA CYS A 380 -11.89 11.14 -0.89
C CYS A 380 -12.80 11.25 -2.11
N ALA A 381 -14.00 11.81 -1.95
CA ALA A 381 -14.93 12.01 -3.06
C ALA A 381 -14.36 12.92 -4.14
N MET A 382 -13.72 14.03 -3.76
CA MET A 382 -13.07 14.92 -4.73
C MET A 382 -11.99 14.19 -5.53
N THR A 383 -11.12 13.43 -4.86
CA THR A 383 -10.11 12.62 -5.55
C THR A 383 -10.75 11.61 -6.48
N VAL A 384 -11.76 10.87 -6.03
CA VAL A 384 -12.48 9.87 -6.83
C VAL A 384 -13.20 10.51 -8.03
N LEU A 385 -13.82 11.68 -7.89
CA LEU A 385 -14.50 12.38 -8.97
C LEU A 385 -13.52 12.90 -10.03
N VAL A 386 -12.40 13.51 -9.61
CA VAL A 386 -11.29 13.88 -10.53
C VAL A 386 -10.83 12.64 -11.28
N HIS A 387 -10.71 11.54 -10.55
CA HIS A 387 -10.30 10.27 -11.11
C HIS A 387 -11.31 9.70 -12.12
N MET A 388 -12.61 9.83 -11.86
CA MET A 388 -13.69 9.39 -12.74
C MET A 388 -13.81 10.27 -13.99
N SER A 389 -13.57 11.59 -13.90
CA SER A 389 -13.70 12.51 -15.04
C SER A 389 -12.69 12.31 -16.18
N HIS A 390 -11.74 11.40 -16.02
CA HIS A 390 -10.76 11.05 -17.05
C HIS A 390 -10.93 9.59 -17.50
N THR A 391 -11.37 9.40 -18.74
CA THR A 391 -11.80 8.09 -19.30
C THR A 391 -10.67 7.20 -19.82
N GLU A 392 -9.52 7.76 -20.23
CA GLU A 392 -8.39 6.99 -20.78
C GLU A 392 -7.19 6.91 -19.81
N ARG A 393 -7.16 5.88 -18.96
CA ARG A 393 -6.04 5.63 -18.06
C ARG A 393 -5.08 4.59 -18.63
N LYS A 394 -3.79 4.94 -18.66
CA LYS A 394 -2.69 3.98 -18.90
C LYS A 394 -2.28 3.35 -17.57
N TRP A 395 -2.98 2.29 -17.18
CA TRP A 395 -2.57 1.45 -16.05
C TRP A 395 -1.32 0.65 -16.43
N SER A 396 -0.23 0.78 -15.67
CA SER A 396 0.92 -0.12 -15.87
C SER A 396 0.54 -1.53 -15.43
N LYS A 397 0.61 -2.52 -16.32
CA LYS A 397 0.69 -3.93 -15.91
C LYS A 397 2.01 -4.13 -15.15
N ALA A 398 1.97 -4.35 -13.84
CA ALA A 398 3.12 -4.95 -13.17
C ALA A 398 3.19 -6.44 -13.55
N ARG A 399 4.41 -6.97 -13.69
CA ARG A 399 4.69 -8.24 -14.38
C ARG A 399 4.54 -9.50 -13.52
N HIS A 400 3.94 -9.45 -12.33
CA HIS A 400 4.07 -10.55 -11.36
C HIS A 400 2.81 -10.90 -10.56
N SER A 401 1.65 -11.07 -11.20
CA SER A 401 0.64 -12.06 -10.73
C SER A 401 -0.49 -12.23 -11.76
N PRO A 402 -0.87 -13.46 -12.16
CA PRO A 402 -2.04 -13.70 -13.00
C PRO A 402 -3.38 -13.60 -12.24
N PHE A 403 -3.37 -13.48 -10.91
CA PHE A 403 -4.57 -13.52 -10.05
C PHE A 403 -4.97 -12.16 -9.47
N TYR A 404 -4.05 -11.19 -9.45
CA TYR A 404 -4.30 -9.84 -8.97
C TYR A 404 -4.04 -8.86 -10.09
N LEU A 405 -4.93 -7.89 -10.30
CA LEU A 405 -4.63 -6.70 -11.10
C LEU A 405 -3.66 -5.85 -10.29
N THR A 406 -2.39 -6.26 -10.26
CA THR A 406 -1.32 -5.61 -9.50
C THR A 406 -1.15 -4.15 -9.91
N HIS A 407 -1.23 -3.26 -8.90
CA HIS A 407 -0.58 -1.96 -8.80
C HIS A 407 -0.35 -1.22 -10.12
N GLY A 408 -1.45 -0.86 -10.78
CA GLY A 408 -1.41 0.25 -11.73
C GLY A 408 -1.26 1.55 -10.95
N ALA A 409 -0.03 1.99 -10.68
CA ALA A 409 0.18 3.39 -10.35
C ALA A 409 -0.38 4.22 -11.53
N ASP A 410 -1.40 5.03 -11.26
CA ASP A 410 -2.01 5.85 -12.28
C ASP A 410 -0.97 6.86 -12.80
N LYS A 411 -0.37 6.57 -13.96
CA LYS A 411 0.62 7.45 -14.59
C LYS A 411 0.00 8.74 -15.12
N THR A 412 -1.32 8.83 -15.18
CA THR A 412 -2.06 10.01 -15.64
C THR A 412 -1.87 11.20 -14.69
N LEU A 413 -1.51 10.96 -13.43
CA LEU A 413 -1.23 11.99 -12.42
C LEU A 413 0.24 12.43 -12.35
N LYS A 414 1.20 11.71 -12.96
CA LYS A 414 2.61 12.10 -12.95
C LYS A 414 2.94 13.27 -13.91
N GLN A 415 1.97 13.72 -14.70
CA GLN A 415 2.11 14.85 -15.62
C GLN A 415 1.13 15.99 -15.31
N THR A 416 0.85 16.28 -14.04
CA THR A 416 0.06 17.46 -13.67
C THR A 416 0.95 18.71 -13.60
N LYS A 417 1.29 19.29 -14.76
CA LYS A 417 1.74 20.70 -14.85
C LYS A 417 0.67 21.66 -15.37
N SER A 418 -0.50 21.16 -15.74
CA SER A 418 -1.64 21.97 -16.18
C SER A 418 -2.85 21.05 -16.25
N TYR A 419 -3.95 21.42 -15.59
CA TYR A 419 -5.25 20.76 -15.77
C TYR A 419 -5.84 20.96 -17.18
N ALA A 420 -5.16 21.72 -18.05
CA ALA A 420 -5.56 21.97 -19.42
C ALA A 420 -4.59 21.31 -20.43
N MET A 421 -5.19 20.62 -21.39
CA MET A 421 -4.63 20.13 -22.67
C MET A 421 -3.82 18.83 -22.62
N ASP A 422 -4.52 17.70 -22.43
CA ASP A 422 -4.13 16.44 -23.05
C ASP A 422 -5.17 16.14 -24.15
N PRO A 423 -4.81 16.24 -25.44
CA PRO A 423 -5.76 16.15 -26.55
C PRO A 423 -6.41 14.77 -26.74
N ASP A 424 -5.90 13.74 -26.05
CA ASP A 424 -6.43 12.37 -26.11
C ASP A 424 -7.47 12.09 -24.99
N LYS A 425 -7.76 13.03 -24.09
CA LYS A 425 -8.70 12.80 -22.97
C LYS A 425 -10.14 13.18 -23.32
N VAL A 426 -11.02 12.18 -23.47
CA VAL A 426 -12.48 12.40 -23.51
C VAL A 426 -12.97 12.66 -22.09
N VAL A 427 -13.59 13.83 -21.89
CA VAL A 427 -14.11 14.25 -20.59
C VAL A 427 -15.63 14.14 -20.60
N ASP A 428 -16.19 13.58 -19.54
CA ASP A 428 -17.63 13.42 -19.34
C ASP A 428 -18.20 14.70 -18.69
N ASP A 429 -19.08 15.40 -19.40
CA ASP A 429 -19.67 16.69 -18.97
C ASP A 429 -20.54 16.56 -17.71
N GLU A 430 -21.20 15.42 -17.52
CA GLU A 430 -22.04 15.16 -16.35
C GLU A 430 -21.16 14.95 -15.10
N LEU A 431 -20.08 14.18 -15.23
CA LEU A 431 -19.10 14.00 -14.16
C LEU A 431 -18.36 15.30 -13.82
N LEU A 432 -18.06 16.16 -14.80
CA LEU A 432 -17.50 17.50 -14.56
C LEU A 432 -18.46 18.40 -13.78
N SER A 433 -19.76 18.33 -14.08
CA SER A 433 -20.80 19.06 -13.35
C SER A 433 -20.86 18.63 -11.88
N ILE A 434 -20.82 17.31 -11.63
CA ILE A 434 -20.75 16.74 -10.27
C ILE A 434 -19.47 17.19 -9.55
N LEU A 435 -18.31 17.05 -10.21
CA LEU A 435 -17.02 17.49 -9.66
C LEU A 435 -17.06 18.97 -9.25
N SER A 436 -17.60 19.83 -10.11
CA SER A 436 -17.74 21.27 -9.85
C SER A 436 -18.66 21.54 -8.65
N ARG A 437 -19.74 20.76 -8.50
CA ARG A 437 -20.65 20.87 -7.34
C ARG A 437 -19.97 20.49 -6.04
N TYR A 438 -19.25 19.37 -6.00
CA TYR A 438 -18.51 18.93 -4.80
C TYR A 438 -17.35 19.89 -4.47
N ARG A 439 -16.66 20.42 -5.50
CA ARG A 439 -15.63 21.45 -5.31
C ARG A 439 -16.20 22.70 -4.65
N ALA A 440 -17.36 23.18 -5.11
CA ALA A 440 -18.02 24.33 -4.50
C ALA A 440 -18.42 24.09 -3.03
N ILE A 441 -18.86 22.87 -2.69
CA ILE A 441 -19.15 22.49 -1.29
C ILE A 441 -17.87 22.54 -0.46
N LEU A 442 -16.77 21.96 -0.98
CA LEU A 442 -15.48 21.95 -0.29
C LEU A 442 -14.93 23.37 -0.09
N ASP A 443 -15.10 24.26 -1.06
CA ASP A 443 -14.69 25.68 -0.97
C ASP A 443 -15.43 26.42 0.15
N VAL A 444 -16.74 26.18 0.30
CA VAL A 444 -17.54 26.72 1.41
C VAL A 444 -17.01 26.19 2.75
N CYS A 445 -16.70 24.89 2.82
CA CYS A 445 -16.17 24.26 4.03
C CYS A 445 -14.79 24.83 4.42
N TYR A 446 -13.89 25.04 3.46
CA TYR A 446 -12.58 25.65 3.70
C TYR A 446 -12.67 27.11 4.11
N LYS A 447 -13.51 27.89 3.43
CA LYS A 447 -13.72 29.30 3.78
C LYS A 447 -14.20 29.44 5.23
N PHE A 448 -15.13 28.58 5.64
CA PHE A 448 -15.61 28.55 7.02
C PHE A 448 -14.55 28.03 8.00
N ALA A 449 -13.79 26.98 7.65
CA ALA A 449 -12.68 26.49 8.48
C ALA A 449 -11.64 27.58 8.77
N LEU A 450 -11.27 28.34 7.74
CA LEU A 450 -10.33 29.44 7.83
C LEU A 450 -10.88 30.64 8.60
N SER A 451 -12.21 30.84 8.65
CA SER A 451 -12.79 31.92 9.46
C SER A 451 -12.85 31.59 10.95
N GLU A 452 -13.02 30.31 11.30
CA GLU A 452 -13.22 29.86 12.68
C GLU A 452 -11.93 29.41 13.37
N SER A 453 -10.96 28.87 12.62
CA SER A 453 -9.74 28.29 13.19
C SER A 453 -8.54 29.22 13.07
N ARG A 454 -8.17 29.87 14.19
CA ARG A 454 -6.92 30.65 14.27
C ARG A 454 -5.69 29.77 14.14
N ASP A 455 -5.71 28.59 14.75
CA ASP A 455 -4.59 27.63 14.69
C ASP A 455 -4.29 27.18 13.25
N LEU A 456 -5.32 27.01 12.42
CA LEU A 456 -5.13 26.64 11.01
C LEU A 456 -4.44 27.77 10.23
N ILE A 457 -4.85 29.02 10.48
CA ILE A 457 -4.20 30.19 9.88
C ILE A 457 -2.74 30.26 10.36
N ASP A 458 -2.52 30.13 11.67
CA ASP A 458 -1.17 30.17 12.26
C ASP A 458 -0.28 29.06 11.69
N LEU A 459 -0.81 27.86 11.47
CA LEU A 459 -0.07 26.76 10.83
C LEU A 459 0.36 27.11 9.40
N ILE A 460 -0.55 27.67 8.59
CA ILE A 460 -0.27 28.04 7.21
C ILE A 460 0.74 29.19 7.13
N GLU A 461 0.64 30.15 8.05
CA GLU A 461 1.53 31.32 8.09
C GLU A 461 2.91 31.00 8.68
N SER A 462 2.95 30.13 9.69
CA SER A 462 4.19 29.69 10.33
C SER A 462 4.92 28.64 9.49
N VAL A 463 4.21 27.73 8.81
CA VAL A 463 4.79 26.65 7.98
C VAL A 463 4.36 26.78 6.51
N PRO A 464 4.77 27.86 5.81
CA PRO A 464 4.36 28.05 4.41
C PRO A 464 4.90 26.96 3.47
N GLY A 465 5.94 26.22 3.87
CA GLY A 465 6.47 25.09 3.11
C GLY A 465 5.42 24.02 2.80
N LEU A 466 4.36 23.93 3.61
CA LEU A 466 3.27 22.97 3.40
C LEU A 466 2.53 23.17 2.07
N LEU A 467 2.55 24.38 1.50
CA LEU A 467 1.87 24.71 0.23
C LEU A 467 2.66 24.30 -1.01
N VAL A 468 3.96 24.06 -0.85
CA VAL A 468 4.90 23.82 -1.96
C VAL A 468 5.49 22.41 -1.93
N VAL A 469 4.95 21.55 -1.05
CA VAL A 469 5.29 20.13 -1.03
C VAL A 469 4.80 19.47 -2.33
N PRO A 470 5.69 18.81 -3.09
CA PRO A 470 5.28 18.11 -4.31
C PRO A 470 4.20 17.06 -4.04
N HIS A 471 3.37 16.78 -5.05
CA HIS A 471 2.33 15.77 -4.92
C HIS A 471 2.93 14.39 -4.61
N GLY A 472 2.51 13.78 -3.50
CA GLY A 472 3.05 12.51 -3.02
C GLY A 472 4.28 12.62 -2.12
N SER A 473 4.72 13.83 -1.77
CA SER A 473 5.78 14.10 -0.80
C SER A 473 5.21 14.64 0.52
N CYS A 474 6.05 14.73 1.55
CA CYS A 474 5.73 15.32 2.85
C CYS A 474 6.91 16.12 3.43
N LEU A 475 6.64 17.02 4.38
CA LEU A 475 7.65 17.72 5.18
C LEU A 475 7.93 16.93 6.43
N ASP A 476 9.19 16.62 6.72
CA ASP A 476 9.53 15.96 7.97
C ASP A 476 9.28 16.88 9.16
N ILE A 477 8.46 16.37 10.08
CA ILE A 477 7.99 17.13 11.25
C ILE A 477 9.17 17.49 12.15
N SER A 478 10.22 16.66 12.21
CA SER A 478 11.42 16.92 12.99
C SER A 478 12.28 18.06 12.41
N GLU A 479 12.16 18.33 11.11
CA GLU A 479 12.90 19.40 10.43
C GLU A 479 12.17 20.75 10.46
N VAL A 480 10.83 20.74 10.48
CA VAL A 480 10.00 21.95 10.45
C VAL A 480 10.41 23.00 11.51
N PRO A 481 10.64 22.66 12.80
CA PRO A 481 11.12 23.62 13.81
C PRO A 481 12.41 24.34 13.42
N TYR A 482 13.37 23.63 12.82
CA TYR A 482 14.65 24.20 12.39
C TYR A 482 14.50 25.04 11.10
N LEU A 483 13.68 24.57 10.17
CA LEU A 483 13.46 25.23 8.89
C LEU A 483 12.74 26.56 9.05
N PHE A 484 11.64 26.57 9.81
CA PHE A 484 10.74 27.71 9.94
C PHE A 484 10.89 28.48 11.26
N GLY A 485 11.76 28.01 12.18
CA GLY A 485 12.02 28.69 13.45
C GLY A 485 10.84 28.63 14.43
N ILE A 486 10.05 27.56 14.35
CA ILE A 486 8.85 27.35 15.17
C ILE A 486 9.22 26.46 16.36
N ASP A 487 8.67 26.74 17.53
CA ASP A 487 8.78 25.83 18.68
C ASP A 487 8.12 24.47 18.37
N ALA A 488 8.83 23.37 18.67
CA ALA A 488 8.35 22.03 18.36
C ALA A 488 7.05 21.67 19.11
N GLY A 489 6.88 22.16 20.34
CA GLY A 489 5.65 21.96 21.12
C GLY A 489 4.48 22.74 20.54
N HIS A 490 4.71 24.00 20.15
CA HIS A 490 3.71 24.81 19.44
C HIS A 490 3.29 24.16 18.11
N LEU A 491 4.25 23.72 17.30
CA LEU A 491 3.99 23.01 16.05
C LEU A 491 3.12 21.77 16.26
N ALA A 492 3.45 20.94 17.25
CA ALA A 492 2.65 19.74 17.56
C ALA A 492 1.20 20.08 17.92
N GLY A 493 0.99 21.19 18.64
CA GLY A 493 -0.35 21.72 18.93
C GLY A 493 -1.13 22.12 17.67
N LEU A 494 -0.49 22.88 16.78
CA LEU A 494 -1.08 23.32 15.51
C LEU A 494 -1.41 22.15 14.57
N LEU A 495 -0.50 21.17 14.47
CA LEU A 495 -0.71 19.96 13.67
C LEU A 495 -1.90 19.14 14.21
N GLN A 496 -2.00 18.99 15.52
CA GLN A 496 -3.07 18.24 16.16
C GLN A 496 -4.44 18.92 15.97
N SER A 497 -4.52 20.24 16.11
CA SER A 497 -5.77 20.99 15.92
C SER A 497 -6.20 21.06 14.45
N SER A 498 -5.23 21.05 13.53
CA SER A 498 -5.45 21.15 12.08
C SER A 498 -5.44 19.81 11.34
N LYS A 499 -5.37 18.67 12.03
CA LYS A 499 -5.20 17.33 11.43
C LYS A 499 -6.16 16.97 10.30
N ARG A 500 -7.36 17.56 10.26
CA ARG A 500 -8.39 17.31 9.22
C ARG A 500 -8.03 17.89 7.85
N PHE A 501 -7.05 18.77 7.79
CA PHE A 501 -6.56 19.43 6.58
C PHE A 501 -5.19 18.90 6.15
N LEU A 502 -4.64 17.97 6.92
CA LEU A 502 -3.28 17.46 6.79
C LEU A 502 -3.33 15.97 6.45
N ASN A 503 -2.41 15.55 5.59
CA ASN A 503 -2.02 14.16 5.46
C ASN A 503 -0.80 13.95 6.36
N LEU A 504 -0.98 13.18 7.43
CA LEU A 504 0.11 12.77 8.31
C LEU A 504 0.73 11.48 7.76
N HIS A 505 2.05 11.45 7.70
CA HIS A 505 2.90 10.32 7.35
C HIS A 505 3.75 9.96 8.57
N ASN A 506 4.38 8.79 8.61
CA ASN A 506 5.14 8.32 9.79
C ASN A 506 6.06 9.39 10.41
N ASP A 507 6.84 10.08 9.57
CA ASP A 507 7.77 11.13 10.00
C ASP A 507 7.49 12.49 9.36
N GLY A 508 6.39 12.63 8.61
CA GLY A 508 6.15 13.83 7.79
C GLY A 508 4.71 14.30 7.68
N VAL A 509 4.52 15.51 7.17
CA VAL A 509 3.22 16.16 7.01
C VAL A 509 3.10 16.84 5.66
N SER A 510 1.95 16.70 5.01
CA SER A 510 1.57 17.53 3.86
C SER A 510 0.17 18.10 4.05
N LEU A 511 -0.11 19.25 3.43
CA LEU A 511 -1.50 19.72 3.33
C LEU A 511 -2.26 18.83 2.33
N ASN A 512 -3.57 18.71 2.53
CA ASN A 512 -4.41 18.03 1.57
C ASN A 512 -4.30 18.72 0.19
N PRO A 513 -4.07 17.98 -0.91
CA PRO A 513 -3.89 18.58 -2.24
C PRO A 513 -5.04 19.47 -2.68
N HIS A 514 -6.29 19.12 -2.34
CA HIS A 514 -7.47 19.93 -2.67
C HIS A 514 -7.51 21.23 -1.87
N PHE A 515 -6.89 21.26 -0.68
CA PHE A 515 -6.79 22.46 0.14
C PHE A 515 -5.68 23.38 -0.36
N ILE A 516 -4.54 22.81 -0.79
CA ILE A 516 -3.48 23.56 -1.49
C ILE A 516 -4.07 24.21 -2.76
N ASP A 517 -4.77 23.44 -3.58
CA ASP A 517 -5.44 23.93 -4.80
C ASP A 517 -6.44 25.06 -4.51
N TYR A 518 -7.15 25.02 -3.37
CA TYR A 518 -8.01 26.11 -2.92
C TYR A 518 -7.22 27.37 -2.56
N LEU A 519 -6.17 27.25 -1.73
CA LEU A 519 -5.37 28.38 -1.25
C LEU A 519 -4.57 29.04 -2.38
N CYS A 520 -4.17 28.29 -3.39
CA CYS A 520 -3.42 28.77 -4.55
C CYS A 520 -4.32 29.32 -5.68
N ASP A 521 -5.64 29.41 -5.49
CA ASP A 521 -6.57 30.00 -6.44
C ASP A 521 -7.18 31.30 -5.87
N GLN A 522 -6.80 32.44 -6.45
CA GLN A 522 -7.21 33.77 -6.00
C GLN A 522 -8.73 34.00 -6.14
N GLY A 523 -9.36 33.41 -7.15
CA GLY A 523 -10.80 33.52 -7.38
C GLY A 523 -11.62 32.74 -6.35
N ARG A 524 -11.07 31.65 -5.81
CA ARG A 524 -11.74 30.78 -4.83
C ARG A 524 -11.47 31.16 -3.38
N SER A 525 -10.21 31.41 -3.03
CA SER A 525 -9.80 31.67 -1.63
C SER A 525 -9.88 33.14 -1.22
N GLY A 526 -9.97 34.07 -2.18
CA GLY A 526 -10.12 35.50 -1.93
C GLY A 526 -9.01 36.04 -1.01
N LYS A 527 -9.39 36.52 0.18
CA LYS A 527 -8.43 37.05 1.17
C LYS A 527 -7.45 36.01 1.74
N HIS A 528 -7.75 34.73 1.60
CA HIS A 528 -6.91 33.63 2.07
C HIS A 528 -5.95 33.12 0.98
N TYR A 529 -5.93 33.74 -0.20
CA TYR A 529 -5.00 33.38 -1.27
C TYR A 529 -3.55 33.41 -0.79
N ARG A 530 -2.78 32.43 -1.25
CA ARG A 530 -1.35 32.31 -1.03
C ARG A 530 -0.69 31.99 -2.35
N ASP A 531 0.19 32.89 -2.80
CA ASP A 531 1.02 32.65 -3.97
C ASP A 531 2.11 31.62 -3.60
N PRO A 532 2.16 30.46 -4.25
CA PRO A 532 3.20 29.47 -3.98
C PRO A 532 4.60 29.94 -4.41
N LYS A 533 4.72 30.85 -5.40
CA LYS A 533 6.03 31.25 -5.96
C LYS A 533 6.97 31.88 -4.92
N PRO A 534 6.58 32.90 -4.12
CA PRO A 534 7.43 33.44 -3.06
C PRO A 534 7.88 32.39 -2.03
N LEU A 535 7.09 31.35 -1.82
CA LEU A 535 7.40 30.29 -0.86
C LEU A 535 8.52 29.38 -1.38
N HIS A 536 8.55 29.08 -2.68
CA HIS A 536 9.68 28.40 -3.31
C HIS A 536 10.99 29.22 -3.14
N LEU A 537 10.96 30.55 -3.26
CA LEU A 537 12.13 31.41 -3.01
C LEU A 537 12.57 31.37 -1.54
N THR A 538 11.63 31.37 -0.60
CA THR A 538 11.91 31.26 0.84
C THR A 538 12.64 29.95 1.17
N ILE A 539 12.21 28.85 0.53
CA ILE A 539 12.89 27.54 0.62
C ILE A 539 14.31 27.62 0.05
N CYS A 540 14.49 28.21 -1.14
CA CYS A 540 15.82 28.40 -1.73
C CYS A 540 16.74 29.21 -0.80
N GLN A 541 16.24 30.30 -0.23
CA GLN A 541 16.98 31.15 0.70
C GLN A 541 17.43 30.38 1.94
N ARG A 542 16.55 29.60 2.57
CA ARG A 542 16.88 28.85 3.78
C ARG A 542 17.90 27.76 3.52
N ASN A 543 17.75 27.03 2.41
CA ASN A 543 18.71 26.01 1.98
C ASN A 543 20.11 26.60 1.74
N LEU A 544 20.18 27.77 1.10
CA LEU A 544 21.44 28.49 0.91
C LEU A 544 22.06 28.90 2.24
N SER A 545 21.26 29.43 3.18
CA SER A 545 21.74 29.81 4.52
C SER A 545 22.30 28.60 5.29
N ILE A 546 21.60 27.44 5.27
CA ILE A 546 22.09 26.21 5.90
C ILE A 546 23.41 25.76 5.25
N THR A 547 23.49 25.79 3.92
CA THR A 547 24.65 25.31 3.16
C THR A 547 25.88 26.21 3.35
N PHE A 548 25.71 27.53 3.31
CA PHE A 548 26.81 28.50 3.20
C PHE A 548 27.04 29.36 4.44
N GLU A 549 26.05 29.55 5.32
CA GLU A 549 26.14 30.52 6.43
C GLU A 549 26.22 29.85 7.81
N THR A 550 25.55 28.72 8.03
CA THR A 550 25.48 28.13 9.38
C THR A 550 26.78 27.47 9.83
N ARG A 551 27.28 27.83 11.03
CA ARG A 551 28.32 27.12 11.81
C ARG A 551 27.78 25.85 12.50
N ILE A 552 26.64 25.33 12.08
CA ILE A 552 26.07 24.12 12.66
C ILE A 552 26.97 22.96 12.23
N THR A 553 27.46 22.19 13.20
CA THR A 553 28.17 20.94 12.94
C THR A 553 27.20 20.03 12.20
N PHE A 554 27.53 19.57 10.99
CA PHE A 554 26.68 18.68 10.19
C PHE A 554 26.22 17.41 10.94
N ALA A 555 26.88 17.06 12.05
CA ALA A 555 26.45 16.02 12.98
C ALA A 555 25.18 16.33 13.79
N LYS A 556 24.70 17.57 13.81
CA LYS A 556 23.51 18.02 14.58
C LYS A 556 22.31 18.41 13.70
N VAL A 557 22.49 18.53 12.39
CA VAL A 557 21.36 18.62 11.47
C VAL A 557 20.92 17.18 11.29
N PRO A 558 19.65 16.81 11.59
CA PRO A 558 19.11 15.53 11.15
C PRO A 558 19.50 15.37 9.69
N SER A 559 19.98 14.20 9.32
CA SER A 559 20.15 13.87 7.92
C SER A 559 18.89 14.33 7.18
N LEU A 560 19.01 15.35 6.32
CA LEU A 560 17.94 15.88 5.47
C LEU A 560 17.51 14.79 4.48
N HIS A 561 16.94 13.71 5.01
CA HIS A 561 16.63 12.46 4.33
C HIS A 561 15.21 12.48 3.77
N SER A 562 14.33 13.30 4.35
CA SER A 562 12.92 13.42 3.96
C SER A 562 12.69 14.44 2.84
N TRP A 563 13.56 15.44 2.72
CA TRP A 563 13.78 16.16 1.48
C TRP A 563 14.67 15.33 0.55
N ASP A 564 14.03 14.38 -0.12
CA ASP A 564 14.53 13.75 -1.37
C ASP A 564 14.64 14.78 -2.53
N ASN A 565 14.67 16.07 -2.20
CA ASN A 565 15.08 17.20 -3.02
C ASN A 565 16.57 17.56 -2.84
N SER A 566 17.33 16.78 -2.06
CA SER A 566 18.80 16.89 -1.98
C SER A 566 19.52 16.32 -3.21
N ASP A 567 18.79 15.66 -4.11
CA ASP A 567 19.25 15.41 -5.48
C ASP A 567 19.05 16.68 -6.32
N ASP A 568 19.96 16.92 -7.28
CA ASP A 568 20.03 18.12 -8.15
C ASP A 568 18.65 18.49 -8.76
N SER A 569 17.78 17.49 -8.97
CA SER A 569 16.45 17.66 -9.54
C SER A 569 15.48 18.50 -8.67
N GLY A 570 15.50 18.33 -7.35
CA GLY A 570 14.53 18.94 -6.44
C GLY A 570 14.78 20.43 -6.20
N ILE A 571 16.03 20.78 -5.88
CA ILE A 571 16.46 22.20 -5.79
C ILE A 571 16.26 22.90 -7.12
N GLY A 572 16.60 22.23 -8.23
CA GLY A 572 16.35 22.74 -9.57
C GLY A 572 14.89 23.07 -9.83
N HIS A 573 13.97 22.26 -9.31
CA HIS A 573 12.53 22.51 -9.41
C HIS A 573 12.10 23.78 -8.68
N HIS A 574 12.53 23.98 -7.42
CA HIS A 574 12.17 25.20 -6.67
C HIS A 574 12.63 26.46 -7.39
N PHE A 575 13.89 26.51 -7.86
CA PHE A 575 14.36 27.64 -8.65
C PHE A 575 13.57 27.80 -9.95
N PHE A 576 13.29 26.72 -10.67
CA PHE A 576 12.54 26.78 -11.93
C PHE A 576 11.15 27.39 -11.77
N VAL A 577 10.39 27.01 -10.73
CA VAL A 577 9.03 27.52 -10.47
C VAL A 577 9.03 29.04 -10.21
N THR A 578 10.13 29.57 -9.68
CA THR A 578 10.27 30.99 -9.32
C THR A 578 10.69 31.89 -10.47
N ASP A 579 10.91 31.33 -11.68
CA ASP A 579 11.29 32.11 -12.85
C ASP A 579 10.22 33.16 -13.18
N ILE A 580 10.67 34.38 -13.49
CA ILE A 580 9.80 35.46 -13.98
C ILE A 580 9.16 35.01 -15.29
N VAL A 581 7.85 35.17 -15.39
CA VAL A 581 7.07 34.99 -16.63
C VAL A 581 6.31 36.26 -16.98
N GLN A 582 5.85 36.37 -18.22
CA GLN A 582 5.17 37.57 -18.73
C GLN A 582 3.89 37.94 -17.95
N SER A 583 3.24 36.96 -17.32
CA SER A 583 2.02 37.15 -16.54
C SER A 583 2.27 37.58 -15.09
N ASP A 584 3.52 37.68 -14.64
CA ASP A 584 3.82 38.07 -13.26
C ASP A 584 3.62 39.58 -13.06
N ASP A 585 2.95 39.96 -11.98
CA ASP A 585 2.78 41.36 -11.60
C ASP A 585 4.10 41.94 -11.06
N THR A 586 4.29 43.24 -11.26
CA THR A 586 5.32 44.09 -10.67
C THR A 586 5.52 43.83 -9.17
N THR A 587 4.43 43.54 -8.45
CA THR A 587 4.45 43.25 -7.01
C THR A 587 5.25 41.98 -6.65
N TYR A 588 5.21 40.93 -7.47
CA TYR A 588 6.01 39.70 -7.24
C TYR A 588 7.50 39.98 -7.39
N ILE A 589 7.86 40.77 -8.42
CA ILE A 589 9.24 41.14 -8.70
C ILE A 589 9.80 41.99 -7.56
N GLU A 590 9.03 42.98 -7.09
CA GLU A 590 9.46 43.89 -6.02
C GLU A 590 9.51 43.24 -4.64
N ASN A 591 8.52 42.39 -4.31
CA ASN A 591 8.39 41.84 -2.96
C ASN A 591 9.06 40.47 -2.77
N ALA A 592 9.33 39.72 -3.83
CA ALA A 592 9.91 38.37 -3.73
C ALA A 592 11.26 38.23 -4.44
N ILE A 593 11.33 38.57 -5.74
CA ILE A 593 12.58 38.41 -6.52
C ILE A 593 13.66 39.38 -6.03
N TRP A 594 13.31 40.65 -5.86
CA TRP A 594 14.27 41.69 -5.49
C TRP A 594 14.93 41.46 -4.11
N PRO A 595 14.18 41.13 -3.03
CA PRO A 595 14.77 40.76 -1.75
C PRO A 595 15.64 39.51 -1.84
N PHE A 596 15.24 38.51 -2.63
CA PHE A 596 16.02 37.29 -2.81
C PHE A 596 17.36 37.57 -3.52
N VAL A 597 17.38 38.40 -4.58
CA VAL A 597 18.62 38.81 -5.25
C VAL A 597 19.53 39.60 -4.31
N LYS A 598 18.97 40.51 -3.50
CA LYS A 598 19.74 41.18 -2.43
C LYS A 598 20.32 40.19 -1.44
N TYR A 599 19.56 39.19 -1.02
CA TYR A 599 20.04 38.11 -0.15
C TYR A 599 21.19 37.34 -0.79
N LEU A 600 21.08 36.91 -2.05
CA LEU A 600 22.16 36.23 -2.78
C LEU A 600 23.45 37.07 -2.80
N ASN A 601 23.31 38.38 -2.93
CA ASN A 601 24.43 39.32 -2.85
C ASN A 601 25.06 39.45 -1.45
N THR A 602 24.47 38.87 -0.40
CA THR A 602 25.08 38.79 0.94
C THR A 602 25.76 37.44 1.21
N VAL A 603 25.36 36.38 0.50
CA VAL A 603 25.89 35.03 0.67
C VAL A 603 27.38 34.97 0.31
N THR A 604 28.11 34.13 1.04
CA THR A 604 29.49 33.75 0.70
C THR A 604 29.46 32.31 0.18
N PHE A 605 29.49 32.15 -1.14
CA PHE A 605 29.40 30.86 -1.83
C PHE A 605 30.68 29.99 -1.71
N TYR A 606 31.64 30.43 -0.89
CA TYR A 606 32.88 29.72 -0.61
C TYR A 606 32.94 29.30 0.87
N ARG A 607 33.05 27.99 1.14
CA ARG A 607 33.24 27.43 2.48
C ARG A 607 34.58 26.69 2.56
N PRO A 608 35.57 27.15 3.36
CA PRO A 608 36.84 26.46 3.50
C PRO A 608 36.63 25.18 4.33
N THR A 609 36.57 24.01 3.69
CA THR A 609 36.60 22.73 4.42
C THR A 609 37.55 21.75 3.74
N LEU A 610 38.72 21.57 4.35
CA LEU A 610 39.70 20.52 4.01
C LEU A 610 39.28 19.14 4.55
N TYR A 611 38.18 19.04 5.32
CA TYR A 611 37.78 17.84 6.05
C TYR A 611 36.26 17.68 6.18
N GLY A 612 35.57 17.44 5.05
CA GLY A 612 34.15 17.09 5.01
C GLY A 612 33.87 15.88 4.09
N PRO A 613 32.75 15.15 4.27
CA PRO A 613 32.37 14.04 3.39
C PRO A 613 32.23 14.50 1.92
N ARG A 614 32.64 13.66 0.94
CA ARG A 614 32.51 13.95 -0.51
C ARG A 614 31.08 14.30 -0.96
N SER A 615 30.06 13.81 -0.25
CA SER A 615 28.66 14.17 -0.52
C SER A 615 28.39 15.66 -0.30
N HIS A 616 29.04 16.28 0.68
CA HIS A 616 28.82 17.68 1.01
C HIS A 616 29.34 18.63 -0.06
N SER A 617 30.55 18.40 -0.58
CA SER A 617 31.11 19.22 -1.65
C SER A 617 30.28 19.14 -2.93
N ARG A 618 29.75 17.95 -3.26
CA ARG A 618 28.85 17.78 -4.41
C ARG A 618 27.55 18.59 -4.26
N SER A 619 26.92 18.57 -3.08
CA SER A 619 25.71 19.38 -2.83
C SER A 619 26.01 20.87 -2.90
N THR A 620 27.11 21.35 -2.32
CA THR A 620 27.51 22.76 -2.40
C THR A 620 27.65 23.24 -3.85
N TRP A 621 28.31 22.45 -4.70
CA TRP A 621 28.46 22.78 -6.12
C TRP A 621 27.13 22.73 -6.90
N SER A 622 26.27 21.77 -6.59
CA SER A 622 24.91 21.70 -7.16
C SER A 622 24.11 22.99 -6.85
N TYR A 623 24.11 23.46 -5.59
CA TYR A 623 23.44 24.71 -5.23
C TYR A 623 23.97 25.93 -5.98
N ILE A 624 25.30 26.07 -6.09
CA ILE A 624 25.94 27.14 -6.87
C ILE A 624 25.46 27.10 -8.32
N LEU A 625 25.45 25.91 -8.93
CA LEU A 625 25.03 25.73 -10.32
C LEU A 625 23.56 26.09 -10.52
N HIS A 626 22.67 25.72 -9.61
CA HIS A 626 21.26 26.08 -9.69
C HIS A 626 21.03 27.57 -9.54
N VAL A 627 21.74 28.25 -8.63
CA VAL A 627 21.68 29.71 -8.50
C VAL A 627 22.14 30.37 -9.80
N LEU A 628 23.28 29.97 -10.36
CA LEU A 628 23.78 30.53 -11.63
C LEU A 628 22.80 30.31 -12.79
N ARG A 629 22.27 29.08 -12.94
CA ARG A 629 21.27 28.77 -13.96
C ARG A 629 19.99 29.60 -13.77
N TRP A 630 19.54 29.78 -12.53
CA TRP A 630 18.37 30.60 -12.22
C TRP A 630 18.60 32.06 -12.58
N VAL A 631 19.74 32.65 -12.20
CA VAL A 631 20.10 34.03 -12.55
C VAL A 631 20.13 34.21 -14.07
N GLN A 632 20.76 33.29 -14.80
CA GLN A 632 20.80 33.33 -16.27
C GLN A 632 19.41 33.31 -16.91
N ARG A 633 18.49 32.49 -16.37
CA ARG A 633 17.09 32.47 -16.83
C ARG A 633 16.36 33.77 -16.53
N GLN A 634 16.53 34.35 -15.34
CA GLN A 634 15.96 35.67 -15.01
C GLN A 634 16.46 36.75 -15.98
N GLN A 635 17.77 36.83 -16.21
CA GLN A 635 18.37 37.80 -17.13
C GLN A 635 17.85 37.63 -18.56
N LYS A 636 17.75 36.39 -19.04
CA LYS A 636 17.18 36.11 -20.36
C LYS A 636 15.75 36.63 -20.46
N THR A 637 14.91 36.36 -19.47
CA THR A 637 13.51 36.83 -19.46
C THR A 637 13.43 38.35 -19.37
N ILE A 638 14.20 38.98 -18.48
CA ILE A 638 14.26 40.44 -18.31
C ILE A 638 14.66 41.15 -19.61
N ARG A 639 15.68 40.62 -20.32
CA ARG A 639 16.10 41.14 -21.63
C ARG A 639 15.03 41.00 -22.70
N LEU A 640 14.32 39.86 -22.72
CA LEU A 640 13.22 39.61 -23.65
C LEU A 640 12.04 40.56 -23.40
N LEU A 641 11.67 40.75 -22.14
CA LEU A 641 10.57 41.64 -21.74
C LEU A 641 10.93 43.14 -21.81
N ARG A 642 12.23 43.48 -21.85
CA ARG A 642 12.76 44.86 -21.82
C ARG A 642 12.30 45.66 -20.60
N THR A 643 12.07 45.01 -19.47
CA THR A 643 11.63 45.60 -18.19
C THR A 643 12.73 45.45 -17.12
N HIS A 644 12.59 46.08 -15.94
CA HIS A 644 13.45 45.85 -14.75
C HIS A 644 14.99 45.86 -14.96
N GLN A 645 15.54 46.78 -15.76
CA GLN A 645 16.99 46.87 -16.04
C GLN A 645 17.87 47.01 -14.78
N THR A 646 17.36 47.61 -13.71
CA THR A 646 18.09 47.69 -12.44
C THR A 646 18.24 46.32 -11.78
N LEU A 647 17.26 45.43 -11.93
CA LEU A 647 17.32 44.05 -11.41
C LEU A 647 18.37 43.25 -12.17
N GLU A 648 18.45 43.45 -13.49
CA GLU A 648 19.48 42.82 -14.33
C GLU A 648 20.90 43.14 -13.83
N LYS A 649 21.16 44.40 -13.47
CA LYS A 649 22.46 44.82 -12.92
C LYS A 649 22.77 44.18 -11.56
N GLU A 650 21.77 43.99 -10.71
CA GLU A 650 21.97 43.29 -9.43
C GLU A 650 22.21 41.79 -9.63
N LEU A 651 21.56 41.18 -10.64
CA LEU A 651 21.80 39.80 -11.05
C LEU A 651 23.23 39.62 -11.62
N ASP A 652 23.74 40.58 -12.40
CA ASP A 652 25.14 40.59 -12.85
C ASP A 652 26.11 40.60 -11.65
N ARG A 653 25.83 41.41 -10.63
CA ARG A 653 26.64 41.44 -9.39
C ARG A 653 26.64 40.10 -8.66
N VAL A 654 25.52 39.37 -8.63
CA VAL A 654 25.45 38.03 -8.05
C VAL A 654 26.40 37.09 -8.80
N ILE A 655 26.37 37.11 -10.14
CA ILE A 655 27.26 36.30 -10.99
C ILE A 655 28.73 36.65 -10.70
N ASP A 656 29.08 37.93 -10.77
CA ASP A 656 30.46 38.41 -10.56
C ASP A 656 30.99 38.03 -9.18
N ARG A 657 30.14 38.10 -8.15
CA ARG A 657 30.49 37.69 -6.79
C ARG A 657 30.69 36.19 -6.66
N ILE A 658 29.79 35.37 -7.22
CA ILE A 658 29.92 33.91 -7.22
C ILE A 658 31.22 33.51 -7.92
N TYR A 659 31.47 34.01 -9.14
CA TYR A 659 32.72 33.73 -9.85
C TYR A 659 33.94 34.30 -9.12
N GLY A 660 33.88 35.51 -8.58
CA GLY A 660 34.99 36.09 -7.82
C GLY A 660 35.34 35.32 -6.55
N GLN A 661 34.35 34.73 -5.87
CA GLN A 661 34.55 33.89 -4.69
C GLN A 661 35.08 32.50 -5.06
N ILE A 662 34.52 31.87 -6.11
CA ILE A 662 34.98 30.58 -6.64
C ILE A 662 36.40 30.69 -7.18
N LEU A 663 36.67 31.71 -8.00
CA LEU A 663 37.95 31.93 -8.65
C LEU A 663 38.96 32.60 -7.73
N SER A 664 38.61 32.91 -6.47
CA SER A 664 39.37 33.79 -5.57
C SER A 664 40.88 33.64 -5.74
N VAL A 665 41.39 34.68 -6.40
CA VAL A 665 42.78 34.91 -6.75
C VAL A 665 43.42 35.68 -5.60
N GLU A 666 44.55 35.21 -5.07
CA GLU A 666 45.37 36.07 -4.20
C GLU A 666 46.08 37.10 -5.08
N ARG A 667 45.73 38.38 -4.92
CA ARG A 667 46.58 39.47 -5.39
C ARG A 667 47.66 39.72 -4.36
N SER A 668 48.92 39.47 -4.74
CA SER A 668 50.07 39.91 -3.94
C SER A 668 49.97 41.42 -3.65
N PRO A 669 50.30 41.89 -2.44
CA PRO A 669 50.32 43.32 -2.10
C PRO A 669 51.26 44.15 -3.00
N SER A 670 52.14 43.51 -3.78
CA SER A 670 52.98 44.15 -4.80
C SER A 670 52.34 44.29 -6.20
N GLY A 671 51.06 43.96 -6.38
CA GLY A 671 50.26 44.39 -7.53
C GLY A 671 50.51 43.69 -8.87
N GLY A 672 51.18 42.52 -8.91
CA GLY A 672 51.60 41.91 -10.18
C GLY A 672 51.23 40.45 -10.46
N VAL A 673 50.81 39.64 -9.47
CA VAL A 673 50.55 38.21 -9.68
C VAL A 673 49.15 37.83 -9.22
N VAL A 674 48.44 37.15 -10.12
CA VAL A 674 47.10 36.55 -9.97
C VAL A 674 47.33 35.04 -9.81
N SER A 675 47.28 34.50 -8.58
CA SER A 675 47.32 33.03 -8.37
C SER A 675 45.92 32.48 -8.10
N LEU A 676 45.49 31.46 -8.86
CA LEU A 676 44.34 30.63 -8.48
C LEU A 676 44.73 29.79 -7.25
N ARG A 677 43.87 29.68 -6.24
CA ARG A 677 44.15 28.82 -5.08
C ARG A 677 44.41 27.37 -5.56
N PRO A 678 45.50 26.72 -5.12
CA PRO A 678 45.86 25.35 -5.54
C PRO A 678 44.77 24.29 -5.27
N GLN A 679 43.85 24.57 -4.34
CA GLN A 679 42.83 23.64 -3.85
C GLN A 679 41.57 23.54 -4.75
N LEU A 680 41.43 24.38 -5.77
CA LEU A 680 40.31 24.30 -6.74
C LEU A 680 40.57 23.34 -7.90
N LEU A 681 41.81 22.86 -8.06
CA LEU A 681 42.23 22.00 -9.16
C LEU A 681 42.27 20.50 -8.81
N SER A 682 42.07 20.13 -7.53
CA SER A 682 41.94 18.75 -7.04
C SER A 682 40.50 18.43 -6.70
#